data_AF-A0A7L4JDQ1-F1
#
_entry.id   AF-A0A7L4JDQ1-F1
#
_cell.length_a   1.000
_cell.length_b   1.000
_cell.length_c   1.000
_cell.angle_alpha   90.00
_cell.angle_beta   90.00
_cell.angle_gamma   90.00
#
_symmetry.space_group_name_H-M   'P 1'
#
loop_
_entity.id
_entity.type
_entity.pdbx_description
1 polymer ?
#
loop_
_entity_poly.entity_id
_entity_poly.type
_entity_poly.pdbx_seq_one_letter_code
_entity_poly.pdbx_strand_id
1 'polypeptide(L)'
;ALPKAPGTPVVTETTATSITITWDSGNPDPVSYYVIEYKSKSQDGPYQIKEDITTTRYSIGGLSPNSEYEIWVSAVNSIGQGPPSESVVTRTGEQAPASAPRNVQGRMLSSTTMIIQWEEPVEPNGQIRGYRVYYTMEPDQPVSNWQKHNVDDSLLTTVGSLLEDETYTVRVLAFTSVGDGPLSDPIQVKTQQGVPGQPMNFRAEAKTETSIVLSWSPPRQEIIVKYELLYKEGDHSKEVLKNFEPTTSFTVEGLKPNTEYVFRLAARSALGLGAFTPEVRERTLQSILPKNFKVKMVTKTSVLLSWEFPENYNSPTPYKASARIQYNGLHVDVDGRTTKKLITHLRPRTFYNFVLMNQGNSMGGLQQNVAAWTAADMLSKKPEVTHKPDADGNVVVILPDVKSPVPVQAFYIVVVPLRKSRGGQFLNPLGSPEEMDLEELVQDIARLRRRSLRHSRQLEFPRPYIAARFRSLPSHFVLGDMKHYDNFENRALEPGQRYVLFILAVLQEPEATYAASPFSDPIQLDNPDPQPIIDGEEGLIWVIGPVLAVVFIICIVIAILLYKNKRKDSEPRTKCLLNNAEIAPHHPKDPVEMRRINFQTPGMLSHPPIPVSELAEHTEHLKANDNLKLSQEYESIDPGQQFTWEHSNLEVNKPKNRYANVIAYDHSRVILLPIEGIVGSDYINANYIDGYRKQNAYIATQGPLPETFGDFWRMVWEQRSSTIVMMTKLEEKSRIKCDQYWPGRGSDTYGMIQVILLDTIELATFCVRTFSLHK
;
A
#
# COMPACT_ATOMS: atom_id res chain seq x y z
N ALA A 1 -48.48 -4.51 51.72
CA ALA A 1 -47.04 -4.78 51.49
C ALA A 1 -46.37 -3.49 51.00
N LEU A 2 -45.06 -3.50 50.70
CA LEU A 2 -44.50 -2.42 49.88
C LEU A 2 -45.23 -2.35 48.51
N PRO A 3 -45.30 -1.18 47.86
CA PRO A 3 -45.85 -1.07 46.51
C PRO A 3 -45.10 -1.93 45.50
N LYS A 4 -45.79 -2.29 44.41
CA LYS A 4 -45.15 -2.75 43.17
C LYS A 4 -44.50 -1.56 42.46
N ALA A 5 -43.54 -1.86 41.59
CA ALA A 5 -43.04 -0.88 40.62
C ALA A 5 -44.20 -0.32 39.77
N PRO A 6 -44.23 1.00 39.53
CA PRO A 6 -45.08 1.63 38.52
C PRO A 6 -44.83 1.06 37.11
N GLY A 7 -45.77 1.30 36.20
CA GLY A 7 -45.51 1.09 34.77
C GLY A 7 -44.41 2.04 34.27
N THR A 8 -43.66 1.63 33.24
CA THR A 8 -42.58 2.43 32.64
C THR A 8 -43.06 3.85 32.30
N PRO A 9 -42.37 4.90 32.75
CA PRO A 9 -42.78 6.29 32.48
C PRO A 9 -42.77 6.59 30.99
N VAL A 10 -43.90 7.08 30.47
CA VAL A 10 -44.09 7.53 29.09
C VAL A 10 -43.91 9.05 29.05
N VAL A 11 -43.02 9.52 28.17
CA VAL A 11 -42.84 10.96 27.90
C VAL A 11 -44.00 11.47 27.06
N THR A 12 -44.68 12.51 27.53
CA THR A 12 -45.84 13.10 26.84
C THR A 12 -45.55 14.46 26.21
N GLU A 13 -44.66 15.25 26.83
CA GLU A 13 -44.26 16.58 26.35
C GLU A 13 -42.78 16.77 26.66
N THR A 14 -42.06 17.43 25.75
CA THR A 14 -40.64 17.76 25.92
C THR A 14 -40.40 19.19 25.48
N THR A 15 -39.68 19.96 26.29
CA THR A 15 -39.15 21.28 25.93
C THR A 15 -37.61 21.24 25.94
N ALA A 16 -36.95 22.37 25.70
CA ALA A 16 -35.50 22.46 25.84
C ALA A 16 -35.01 22.35 27.30
N THR A 17 -35.87 22.61 28.30
CA THR A 17 -35.46 22.62 29.72
C THR A 17 -36.42 21.87 30.65
N SER A 18 -37.38 21.12 30.09
CA SER A 18 -38.28 20.24 30.85
C SER A 18 -38.73 19.01 30.07
N ILE A 19 -39.06 17.95 30.81
CA ILE A 19 -39.66 16.70 30.32
C ILE A 19 -40.90 16.41 31.17
N THR A 20 -42.07 16.29 30.54
CA THR A 20 -43.30 15.81 31.20
C THR A 20 -43.44 14.30 30.98
N ILE A 21 -43.48 13.54 32.07
CA ILE A 21 -43.78 12.10 32.06
C ILE A 21 -45.12 11.77 32.71
N THR A 22 -45.71 10.67 32.26
CA THR A 22 -46.89 10.01 32.83
C THR A 22 -46.61 8.52 33.01
N TRP A 23 -47.17 7.88 34.03
CA TRP A 23 -46.98 6.44 34.29
C TRP A 23 -48.29 5.79 34.73
N ASP A 24 -48.39 4.47 34.56
CA ASP A 24 -49.44 3.71 35.24
C ASP A 24 -49.04 3.43 36.70
N SER A 25 -50.02 3.40 37.61
CA SER A 25 -49.80 3.15 39.03
C SER A 25 -49.20 1.76 39.31
N GLY A 26 -49.56 0.73 38.53
CA GLY A 26 -49.19 -0.68 38.76
C GLY A 26 -49.77 -1.30 40.04
N ASN A 27 -50.42 -0.51 40.90
CA ASN A 27 -50.83 -0.86 42.25
C ASN A 27 -52.37 -0.82 42.41
N PRO A 28 -53.00 -1.87 42.96
CA PRO A 28 -54.44 -1.91 43.21
C PRO A 28 -54.86 -1.20 44.52
N ASP A 29 -53.94 -1.09 45.47
CA ASP A 29 -54.13 -0.39 46.75
C ASP A 29 -53.67 1.08 46.64
N PRO A 30 -54.21 2.02 47.44
CA PRO A 30 -53.80 3.41 47.41
C PRO A 30 -52.30 3.61 47.70
N VAL A 31 -51.59 4.21 46.73
CA VAL A 31 -50.23 4.73 46.87
C VAL A 31 -50.31 6.11 47.52
N SER A 32 -49.39 6.42 48.44
CA SER A 32 -49.35 7.73 49.13
C SER A 32 -48.75 8.82 48.25
N TYR A 33 -47.61 8.53 47.61
CA TYR A 33 -46.94 9.39 46.63
C TYR A 33 -45.96 8.57 45.77
N TYR A 34 -45.44 9.19 44.72
CA TYR A 34 -44.38 8.66 43.87
C TYR A 34 -43.08 9.43 44.09
N VAL A 35 -41.96 8.73 43.88
CA VAL A 35 -40.62 9.31 43.83
C VAL A 35 -40.12 9.17 42.40
N ILE A 36 -39.67 10.28 41.79
CA ILE A 36 -38.99 10.26 40.50
C ILE A 36 -37.50 10.39 40.74
N GLU A 37 -36.73 9.48 40.15
CA GLU A 37 -35.27 9.52 40.14
C GLU A 37 -34.83 9.77 38.69
N TYR A 38 -33.89 10.70 38.47
CA TYR A 38 -33.41 11.00 37.13
C TYR A 38 -31.94 11.43 37.11
N LYS A 39 -31.23 11.14 36.01
CA LYS A 39 -29.84 11.59 35.80
C LYS A 39 -29.58 11.94 34.34
N SER A 40 -28.57 12.78 34.10
CA SER A 40 -28.01 12.93 32.76
C SER A 40 -27.29 11.65 32.34
N LYS A 41 -27.34 11.30 31.05
CA LYS A 41 -26.50 10.24 30.47
C LYS A 41 -25.16 10.76 29.93
N SER A 42 -25.01 12.06 29.73
CA SER A 42 -23.78 12.69 29.22
C SER A 42 -22.83 13.18 30.32
N GLN A 43 -23.28 13.18 31.58
CA GLN A 43 -22.49 13.56 32.76
C GLN A 43 -22.63 12.47 33.82
N ASP A 44 -21.51 11.89 34.26
CA ASP A 44 -21.52 10.97 35.40
C ASP A 44 -21.75 11.75 36.70
N GLY A 45 -22.67 11.28 37.54
CA GLY A 45 -23.15 12.03 38.69
C GLY A 45 -24.35 11.39 39.41
N PRO A 46 -24.69 11.90 40.61
CA PRO A 46 -25.74 11.34 41.44
C PRO A 46 -27.13 11.58 40.84
N TYR A 47 -28.00 10.58 41.01
CA TYR A 47 -29.42 10.65 40.71
C TYR A 47 -30.06 11.84 41.43
N GLN A 48 -30.79 12.65 40.69
CA GLN A 48 -31.61 13.73 41.20
C GLN A 48 -32.99 13.16 41.56
N ILE A 49 -33.52 13.54 42.72
CA ILE A 49 -34.72 12.94 43.30
C ILE A 49 -35.83 14.01 43.41
N LYS A 50 -37.07 13.63 43.10
CA LYS A 50 -38.30 14.39 43.40
C LYS A 50 -39.27 13.49 44.15
N GLU A 51 -39.70 13.94 45.32
CA GLU A 51 -40.60 13.21 46.22
C GLU A 51 -41.97 13.94 46.32
N ASP A 52 -42.88 13.42 47.15
CA ASP A 52 -44.22 13.97 47.42
C ASP A 52 -45.15 14.13 46.20
N ILE A 53 -44.88 13.41 45.10
CA ILE A 53 -45.67 13.50 43.88
C ILE A 53 -46.95 12.64 44.02
N THR A 54 -48.09 13.29 44.23
CA THR A 54 -49.39 12.59 44.44
C THR A 54 -50.14 12.24 43.15
N THR A 55 -49.64 12.62 41.98
CA THR A 55 -50.26 12.42 40.65
C THR A 55 -49.44 11.49 39.76
N THR A 56 -50.08 10.73 38.89
CA THR A 56 -49.44 9.87 37.85
C THR A 56 -48.92 10.65 36.62
N ARG A 57 -48.66 11.95 36.81
CA ARG A 57 -48.10 12.89 35.83
C ARG A 57 -47.23 13.89 36.58
N TYR A 58 -46.06 14.22 36.02
CA TYR A 58 -45.15 15.24 36.54
C TYR A 58 -44.32 15.87 35.42
N SER A 59 -43.88 17.12 35.59
CA SER A 59 -42.97 17.80 34.66
C SER A 59 -41.65 18.12 35.37
N ILE A 60 -40.59 17.44 34.97
CA ILE A 60 -39.24 17.64 35.48
C ILE A 60 -38.68 18.87 34.76
N GLY A 61 -38.53 19.99 35.47
CA GLY A 61 -37.96 21.23 34.94
C GLY A 61 -36.53 21.50 35.43
N GLY A 62 -35.85 22.44 34.78
CA GLY A 62 -34.46 22.83 35.11
C GLY A 62 -33.42 21.91 34.47
N LEU A 63 -33.76 21.31 33.32
CA LEU A 63 -32.89 20.42 32.56
C LEU A 63 -32.05 21.20 31.53
N SER A 64 -30.90 20.66 31.15
CA SER A 64 -30.04 21.22 30.10
C SER A 64 -30.64 20.97 28.70
N PRO A 65 -30.52 21.90 27.74
CA PRO A 65 -30.91 21.68 26.34
C PRO A 65 -30.13 20.56 25.63
N ASN A 66 -30.73 19.96 24.59
CA ASN A 66 -30.17 18.89 23.76
C ASN A 66 -29.46 17.76 24.55
N SER A 67 -29.93 17.46 25.77
CA SER A 67 -29.27 16.57 26.71
C SER A 67 -30.11 15.32 26.97
N GLU A 68 -29.47 14.16 26.99
CA GLU A 68 -30.13 12.90 27.32
C GLU A 68 -30.27 12.72 28.82
N TYR A 69 -31.50 12.43 29.25
CA TYR A 69 -31.84 12.05 30.61
C TYR A 69 -32.42 10.64 30.65
N GLU A 70 -32.07 9.92 31.71
CA GLU A 70 -32.67 8.64 32.07
C GLU A 70 -33.50 8.84 33.35
N ILE A 71 -34.73 8.31 33.36
CA ILE A 71 -35.75 8.60 34.38
C ILE A 71 -36.43 7.31 34.84
N TRP A 72 -36.60 7.16 36.16
CA TRP A 72 -37.29 6.08 36.85
C TRP A 72 -38.42 6.63 37.73
N VAL A 73 -39.42 5.81 38.03
CA VAL A 73 -40.46 6.13 39.03
C VAL A 73 -40.59 5.01 40.04
N SER A 74 -40.56 5.34 41.32
CA SER A 74 -40.87 4.46 42.46
C SER A 74 -42.21 4.85 43.09
N ALA A 75 -42.97 3.90 43.61
CA ALA A 75 -44.20 4.15 44.37
C ALA A 75 -43.96 4.02 45.88
N VAL A 76 -44.59 4.86 46.70
CA VAL A 76 -44.45 4.87 48.17
C VAL A 76 -45.81 4.75 48.84
N ASN A 77 -45.91 3.88 49.86
CA ASN A 77 -47.09 3.81 50.74
C ASN A 77 -46.68 3.89 52.22
N SER A 78 -47.62 3.70 53.14
CA SER A 78 -47.41 3.75 54.59
C SER A 78 -46.44 2.70 55.17
N ILE A 79 -45.93 1.77 54.36
CA ILE A 79 -44.89 0.79 54.74
C ILE A 79 -43.50 1.21 54.19
N GLY A 80 -43.45 1.97 53.09
CA GLY A 80 -42.22 2.47 52.48
C GLY A 80 -42.26 2.52 50.95
N GLN A 81 -41.08 2.78 50.37
CA GLN A 81 -40.85 2.82 48.92
C GLN A 81 -40.74 1.40 48.34
N GLY A 82 -41.45 1.15 47.24
CA GLY A 82 -41.32 -0.05 46.41
C GLY A 82 -40.13 0.03 45.44
N PRO A 83 -39.86 -1.03 44.67
CA PRO A 83 -38.82 -0.99 43.64
C PRO A 83 -39.16 0.03 42.54
N PRO A 84 -38.15 0.60 41.86
CA PRO A 84 -38.36 1.50 40.73
C PRO A 84 -38.93 0.76 39.51
N SER A 85 -39.55 1.52 38.61
CA SER A 85 -39.92 1.09 37.26
C SER A 85 -38.70 0.73 36.41
N GLU A 86 -38.92 0.12 35.24
CA GLU A 86 -37.97 0.23 34.12
C GLU A 86 -37.72 1.71 33.78
N SER A 87 -36.54 2.04 33.25
CA SER A 87 -36.22 3.43 32.89
C SER A 87 -36.83 3.87 31.57
N VAL A 88 -37.00 5.19 31.41
CA VAL A 88 -37.15 5.81 30.08
C VAL A 88 -35.95 6.71 29.81
N VAL A 89 -35.39 6.59 28.60
CA VAL A 89 -34.36 7.49 28.08
C VAL A 89 -35.02 8.45 27.11
N THR A 90 -34.77 9.75 27.26
CA THR A 90 -35.22 10.77 26.30
C THR A 90 -34.26 11.95 26.26
N ARG A 91 -34.44 12.85 25.30
CA ARG A 91 -33.57 14.00 25.04
C ARG A 91 -34.38 15.29 25.05
N THR A 92 -33.91 16.31 25.77
CA THR A 92 -34.51 17.66 25.74
C THR A 92 -34.37 18.32 24.37
N GLY A 93 -35.25 19.28 24.06
CA GLY A 93 -35.21 20.02 22.80
C GLY A 93 -33.94 20.87 22.62
N GLU A 94 -33.67 21.27 21.37
CA GLU A 94 -32.61 22.25 21.08
C GLU A 94 -32.96 23.66 21.61
N GLN A 95 -31.94 24.48 21.81
CA GLN A 95 -32.01 25.94 21.95
C GLN A 95 -30.95 26.58 21.05
N ALA A 96 -30.96 27.92 20.95
CA ALA A 96 -29.81 28.66 20.42
C ALA A 96 -28.59 28.49 21.36
N PRO A 97 -27.34 28.52 20.85
CA PRO A 97 -26.14 28.44 21.69
C PRO A 97 -26.13 29.56 22.74
N ALA A 98 -25.88 29.22 24.01
CA ALA A 98 -25.81 30.22 25.08
C ALA A 98 -24.44 30.92 25.15
N SER A 99 -23.42 30.33 24.53
CA SER A 99 -22.05 30.85 24.50
C SER A 99 -21.55 31.07 23.06
N ALA A 100 -20.51 31.89 22.93
CA ALA A 100 -19.93 32.25 21.65
C ALA A 100 -18.86 31.22 21.20
N PRO A 101 -18.52 31.17 19.90
CA PRO A 101 -17.31 30.48 19.43
C PRO A 101 -16.07 30.97 20.17
N ARG A 102 -15.22 30.04 20.59
CA ARG A 102 -14.01 30.32 21.38
C ARG A 102 -12.77 30.47 20.50
N ASN A 103 -11.69 30.99 21.09
CA ASN A 103 -10.36 31.06 20.47
C ASN A 103 -10.37 31.60 19.02
N VAL A 104 -11.24 32.59 18.77
CA VAL A 104 -11.38 33.25 17.46
C VAL A 104 -10.05 33.93 17.11
N GLN A 105 -9.48 33.56 15.97
CA GLN A 105 -8.19 34.06 15.48
C GLN A 105 -8.31 34.40 14.00
N GLY A 106 -7.67 35.49 13.58
CA GLY A 106 -7.66 35.96 12.20
C GLY A 106 -6.27 36.38 11.75
N ARG A 107 -5.91 36.08 10.50
CA ARG A 107 -4.65 36.54 9.89
C ARG A 107 -4.80 36.73 8.38
N MET A 108 -3.92 37.51 7.77
CA MET A 108 -3.91 37.69 6.31
C MET A 108 -3.36 36.46 5.57
N LEU A 109 -3.97 36.13 4.43
CA LEU A 109 -3.46 35.18 3.43
C LEU A 109 -2.85 35.88 2.20
N SER A 110 -3.30 37.11 1.92
CA SER A 110 -2.80 38.05 0.90
C SER A 110 -3.09 39.47 1.38
N SER A 111 -2.79 40.50 0.58
CA SER A 111 -3.17 41.88 0.92
C SER A 111 -4.70 42.09 1.04
N THR A 112 -5.50 41.32 0.29
CA THR A 112 -6.96 41.50 0.13
C THR A 112 -7.80 40.33 0.66
N THR A 113 -7.20 39.36 1.37
CA THR A 113 -7.91 38.17 1.89
C THR A 113 -7.38 37.75 3.25
N MET A 114 -8.28 37.59 4.23
CA MET A 114 -7.98 37.02 5.54
C MET A 114 -8.52 35.60 5.69
N ILE A 115 -7.90 34.83 6.58
CA ILE A 115 -8.40 33.55 7.11
C ILE A 115 -8.79 33.74 8.57
N ILE A 116 -9.92 33.15 8.96
CA ILE A 116 -10.50 33.25 10.31
C ILE A 116 -10.79 31.82 10.77
N GLN A 117 -10.42 31.50 12.00
CA GLN A 117 -10.58 30.18 12.63
C GLN A 117 -11.08 30.35 14.08
N TRP A 118 -11.78 29.35 14.60
CA TRP A 118 -12.35 29.35 15.96
C TRP A 118 -12.52 27.92 16.49
N GLU A 119 -12.97 27.79 17.73
CA GLU A 119 -13.43 26.55 18.34
C GLU A 119 -14.93 26.62 18.68
N GLU A 120 -15.54 25.46 18.92
CA GLU A 120 -16.96 25.37 19.27
C GLU A 120 -17.31 26.10 20.59
N PRO A 121 -18.55 26.64 20.69
CA PRO A 121 -19.13 27.08 21.96
C PRO A 121 -19.07 26.01 23.05
N VAL A 122 -18.98 26.43 24.31
CA VAL A 122 -19.06 25.50 25.47
C VAL A 122 -20.47 24.97 25.67
N GLU A 123 -21.46 25.80 25.33
CA GLU A 123 -22.90 25.57 25.50
C GLU A 123 -23.57 25.69 24.13
N PRO A 124 -23.43 24.68 23.24
CA PRO A 124 -24.00 24.72 21.89
C PRO A 124 -25.52 24.56 21.90
N ASN A 125 -26.10 23.97 22.95
CA ASN A 125 -27.55 23.80 23.22
C ASN A 125 -28.40 23.09 22.14
N GLY A 126 -27.79 22.64 21.04
CA GLY A 126 -28.43 21.99 19.91
C GLY A 126 -27.37 21.45 18.95
N GLN A 127 -27.79 20.90 17.80
CA GLN A 127 -26.83 20.63 16.72
C GLN A 127 -26.48 21.96 16.04
N ILE A 128 -25.19 22.34 16.07
CA ILE A 128 -24.70 23.49 15.31
C ILE A 128 -24.99 23.27 13.82
N ARG A 129 -25.63 24.25 13.18
CA ARG A 129 -25.97 24.27 11.75
C ARG A 129 -25.01 25.13 10.93
N GLY A 130 -24.15 25.89 11.61
CA GLY A 130 -23.02 26.59 11.05
C GLY A 130 -22.63 27.83 11.85
N TYR A 131 -21.79 28.65 11.24
CA TYR A 131 -21.26 29.88 11.84
C TYR A 131 -21.54 31.12 10.98
N ARG A 132 -21.45 32.30 11.59
CA ARG A 132 -21.63 33.59 10.90
C ARG A 132 -20.54 34.54 11.33
N VAL A 133 -19.74 34.95 10.36
CA VAL A 133 -18.67 35.94 10.52
C VAL A 133 -19.23 37.32 10.19
N TYR A 134 -19.04 38.26 11.11
CA TYR A 134 -19.37 39.66 10.96
C TYR A 134 -18.07 40.46 10.93
N TYR A 135 -17.88 41.32 9.94
CA TYR A 135 -16.64 42.09 9.77
C TYR A 135 -16.89 43.51 9.23
N THR A 136 -16.07 44.47 9.66
CA THR A 136 -16.21 45.90 9.30
C THR A 136 -14.88 46.64 9.43
N MET A 137 -14.74 47.77 8.73
CA MET A 137 -13.70 48.78 8.99
C MET A 137 -14.19 49.88 9.96
N GLU A 138 -15.50 50.00 10.13
CA GLU A 138 -16.16 50.94 11.04
C GLU A 138 -16.75 50.17 12.25
N PRO A 139 -15.97 49.89 13.32
CA PRO A 139 -16.42 49.09 14.46
C PRO A 139 -17.48 49.80 15.33
N ASP A 140 -17.58 51.13 15.25
CA ASP A 140 -18.56 51.93 15.99
C ASP A 140 -19.99 51.83 15.42
N GLN A 141 -20.14 51.31 14.19
CA GLN A 141 -21.44 51.02 13.59
C GLN A 141 -22.10 49.82 14.28
N PRO A 142 -23.44 49.77 14.40
CA PRO A 142 -24.13 48.60 14.94
C PRO A 142 -23.89 47.36 14.06
N VAL A 143 -23.77 46.18 14.68
CA VAL A 143 -23.39 44.93 14.01
C VAL A 143 -24.37 44.50 12.90
N SER A 144 -25.60 45.02 12.91
CA SER A 144 -26.56 44.90 11.79
C SER A 144 -26.05 45.44 10.46
N ASN A 145 -25.12 46.41 10.50
CA ASN A 145 -24.57 47.11 9.34
C ASN A 145 -23.21 46.54 8.90
N TRP A 146 -22.63 45.61 9.68
CA TRP A 146 -21.35 44.97 9.36
C TRP A 146 -21.54 43.98 8.20
N GLN A 147 -20.48 43.75 7.44
CA GLN A 147 -20.49 42.75 6.37
C GLN A 147 -20.63 41.35 6.98
N LYS A 148 -21.52 40.53 6.42
CA LYS A 148 -21.90 39.22 6.94
C LYS A 148 -21.53 38.11 5.97
N HIS A 149 -20.75 37.15 6.44
CA HIS A 149 -20.37 35.93 5.71
C HIS A 149 -20.90 34.71 6.46
N ASN A 150 -21.72 33.89 5.80
CA ASN A 150 -22.26 32.66 6.38
C ASN A 150 -21.30 31.49 6.10
N VAL A 151 -21.12 30.63 7.10
CA VAL A 151 -20.29 29.42 7.05
C VAL A 151 -21.17 28.23 7.40
N ASP A 152 -20.80 27.06 6.89
CA ASP A 152 -21.30 25.76 7.33
C ASP A 152 -20.74 25.41 8.73
N ASP A 153 -20.74 24.14 9.11
CA ASP A 153 -20.17 23.61 10.36
C ASP A 153 -18.63 23.63 10.39
N SER A 154 -17.95 24.13 9.34
CA SER A 154 -16.51 24.37 9.36
C SER A 154 -16.09 25.38 10.44
N LEU A 155 -15.08 25.01 11.23
CA LEU A 155 -14.42 25.85 12.24
C LEU A 155 -13.44 26.90 11.65
N LEU A 156 -13.42 27.05 10.32
CA LEU A 156 -12.50 27.90 9.59
C LEU A 156 -13.13 28.41 8.29
N THR A 157 -12.86 29.67 7.94
CA THR A 157 -13.27 30.26 6.66
C THR A 157 -12.29 31.32 6.16
N THR A 158 -12.44 31.75 4.89
CA THR A 158 -11.66 32.83 4.29
C THR A 158 -12.57 33.94 3.80
N VAL A 159 -12.24 35.19 4.13
CA VAL A 159 -12.95 36.40 3.69
C VAL A 159 -12.03 37.19 2.77
N GLY A 160 -12.41 37.26 1.49
CA GLY A 160 -11.69 37.98 0.43
C GLY A 160 -12.30 39.33 0.09
N SER A 161 -11.77 39.96 -0.96
CA SER A 161 -12.22 41.28 -1.45
C SER A 161 -12.16 42.41 -0.41
N LEU A 162 -11.18 42.31 0.51
CA LEU A 162 -10.86 43.34 1.48
C LEU A 162 -10.08 44.49 0.82
N LEU A 163 -10.17 45.70 1.37
CA LEU A 163 -9.30 46.82 1.03
C LEU A 163 -7.90 46.63 1.64
N GLU A 164 -6.87 47.19 1.01
CA GLU A 164 -5.47 47.11 1.49
C GLU A 164 -5.12 48.24 2.46
N ASP A 165 -4.19 47.97 3.38
CA ASP A 165 -3.79 48.82 4.53
C ASP A 165 -4.92 49.23 5.50
N GLU A 166 -6.14 48.72 5.31
CA GLU A 166 -7.28 48.92 6.22
C GLU A 166 -7.30 47.92 7.39
N THR A 167 -7.90 48.34 8.51
CA THR A 167 -8.03 47.52 9.73
C THR A 167 -9.46 47.02 9.91
N TYR A 168 -9.66 45.71 9.76
CA TYR A 168 -10.97 45.09 9.94
C TYR A 168 -11.15 44.59 11.37
N THR A 169 -12.27 44.94 11.99
CA THR A 169 -12.75 44.30 13.22
C THR A 169 -13.67 43.14 12.86
N VAL A 170 -13.51 41.99 13.50
CA VAL A 170 -14.18 40.72 13.18
C VAL A 170 -14.78 40.10 14.43
N ARG A 171 -16.01 39.56 14.31
CA ARG A 171 -16.73 38.79 15.35
C ARG A 171 -17.38 37.56 14.73
N VAL A 172 -17.54 36.48 15.48
CA VAL A 172 -18.16 35.22 15.00
C VAL A 172 -19.24 34.77 15.96
N LEU A 173 -20.38 34.26 15.44
CA LEU A 173 -21.38 33.53 16.22
C LEU A 173 -21.65 32.15 15.61
N ALA A 174 -22.19 31.23 16.43
CA ALA A 174 -22.72 29.94 15.99
C ALA A 174 -24.26 29.96 15.98
N PHE A 175 -24.91 29.11 15.19
CA PHE A 175 -26.37 28.96 15.22
C PHE A 175 -26.80 27.49 15.15
N THR A 176 -27.92 27.16 15.80
CA THR A 176 -28.57 25.82 15.77
C THR A 176 -29.79 25.84 14.84
N SER A 177 -30.67 24.82 14.91
CA SER A 177 -31.96 24.89 14.21
C SER A 177 -32.92 25.94 14.78
N VAL A 178 -32.69 26.37 16.03
CA VAL A 178 -33.58 27.27 16.79
C VAL A 178 -33.20 28.74 16.63
N GLY A 179 -31.91 29.06 16.52
CA GLY A 179 -31.46 30.44 16.34
C GLY A 179 -29.97 30.68 16.54
N ASP A 180 -29.60 31.96 16.42
CA ASP A 180 -28.25 32.49 16.59
C ASP A 180 -27.86 32.59 18.07
N GLY A 181 -26.66 32.14 18.41
CA GLY A 181 -26.03 32.38 19.71
C GLY A 181 -25.31 33.75 19.77
N PRO A 182 -24.66 34.07 20.90
CA PRO A 182 -23.96 35.35 21.05
C PRO A 182 -22.71 35.44 20.16
N LEU A 183 -22.38 36.68 19.79
CA LEU A 183 -21.14 37.03 19.09
C LEU A 183 -19.94 36.94 20.04
N SER A 184 -18.83 36.39 19.53
CA SER A 184 -17.51 36.41 20.17
C SER A 184 -17.05 37.81 20.56
N ASP A 185 -16.02 37.90 21.38
CA ASP A 185 -15.24 39.15 21.49
C ASP A 185 -14.69 39.57 20.11
N PRO A 186 -14.49 40.89 19.88
CA PRO A 186 -13.91 41.40 18.65
C PRO A 186 -12.41 41.14 18.57
N ILE A 187 -11.96 40.59 17.44
CA ILE A 187 -10.55 40.60 17.05
C ILE A 187 -10.33 41.66 15.97
N GLN A 188 -9.09 42.17 15.86
CA GLN A 188 -8.70 43.09 14.79
C GLN A 188 -7.65 42.45 13.88
N VAL A 189 -7.85 42.59 12.58
CA VAL A 189 -6.95 42.10 11.53
C VAL A 189 -6.63 43.27 10.61
N LYS A 190 -5.41 43.81 10.71
CA LYS A 190 -4.92 44.82 9.75
C LYS A 190 -4.43 44.15 8.47
N THR A 191 -5.00 44.55 7.34
CA THR A 191 -4.53 44.17 6.00
C THR A 191 -3.21 44.86 5.67
N GLN A 192 -2.40 44.29 4.78
CA GLN A 192 -1.03 44.79 4.53
C GLN A 192 -0.76 44.89 3.04
N GLN A 193 -0.21 46.02 2.60
CA GLN A 193 0.08 46.27 1.19
C GLN A 193 1.34 45.52 0.73
N GLY A 194 1.22 44.72 -0.34
CA GLY A 194 2.34 44.11 -1.07
C GLY A 194 3.27 43.18 -0.27
N VAL A 195 2.79 42.60 0.83
CA VAL A 195 3.48 41.48 1.50
C VAL A 195 3.09 40.16 0.83
N PRO A 196 4.00 39.19 0.64
CA PRO A 196 3.66 37.94 0.00
C PRO A 196 2.59 37.16 0.76
N GLY A 197 1.74 36.44 0.03
CA GLY A 197 0.93 35.38 0.64
C GLY A 197 1.80 34.28 1.24
N GLN A 198 1.23 33.46 2.13
CA GLN A 198 1.97 32.31 2.68
C GLN A 198 2.38 31.33 1.56
N PRO A 199 3.56 30.67 1.67
CA PRO A 199 3.94 29.58 0.78
C PRO A 199 2.88 28.47 0.75
N MET A 200 2.59 27.94 -0.44
CA MET A 200 1.55 26.93 -0.64
C MET A 200 2.18 25.54 -0.77
N ASN A 201 1.42 24.48 -0.48
CA ASN A 201 1.90 23.09 -0.59
C ASN A 201 3.20 22.79 0.19
N PHE A 202 3.48 23.51 1.28
CA PHE A 202 4.69 23.31 2.08
C PHE A 202 4.73 21.91 2.70
N ARG A 203 5.84 21.21 2.46
CA ARG A 203 6.09 19.83 2.85
C ARG A 203 7.53 19.68 3.34
N ALA A 204 7.72 18.72 4.23
CA ALA A 204 9.03 18.20 4.65
C ALA A 204 9.12 16.72 4.23
N GLU A 205 10.34 16.25 3.98
CA GLU A 205 10.65 14.85 3.66
C GLU A 205 12.05 14.49 4.22
N ALA A 206 12.14 13.44 5.03
CA ALA A 206 13.41 12.97 5.60
C ALA A 206 14.31 12.31 4.53
N LYS A 207 15.45 12.96 4.23
CA LYS A 207 16.40 12.53 3.19
C LYS A 207 17.54 11.68 3.72
N THR A 208 18.05 12.00 4.91
CA THR A 208 19.06 11.21 5.63
C THR A 208 18.75 11.21 7.13
N GLU A 209 19.59 10.55 7.92
CA GLU A 209 19.58 10.64 9.39
C GLU A 209 20.05 12.02 9.91
N THR A 210 20.57 12.88 9.03
CA THR A 210 21.08 14.23 9.36
C THR A 210 20.48 15.35 8.51
N SER A 211 19.52 15.06 7.62
CA SER A 211 18.92 16.06 6.73
C SER A 211 17.47 15.82 6.35
N ILE A 212 16.72 16.92 6.22
CA ILE A 212 15.32 16.97 5.79
C ILE A 212 15.23 17.96 4.61
N VAL A 213 14.54 17.55 3.54
CA VAL A 213 14.22 18.42 2.40
C VAL A 213 12.87 19.08 2.67
N LEU A 214 12.82 20.39 2.46
CA LEU A 214 11.61 21.18 2.46
C LEU A 214 11.26 21.55 1.02
N SER A 215 9.98 21.48 0.65
CA SER A 215 9.48 21.85 -0.68
C SER A 215 8.14 22.58 -0.61
N TRP A 216 7.89 23.50 -1.54
CA TRP A 216 6.67 24.31 -1.60
C TRP A 216 6.43 24.91 -2.99
N SER A 217 5.25 25.49 -3.16
CA SER A 217 4.89 26.39 -4.26
C SER A 217 4.96 27.85 -3.78
N PRO A 218 5.53 28.79 -4.56
CA PRO A 218 5.56 30.20 -4.18
C PRO A 218 4.13 30.79 -4.13
N PRO A 219 3.88 31.84 -3.33
CA PRO A 219 2.67 32.65 -3.44
C PRO A 219 2.52 33.22 -4.85
N ARG A 220 1.26 33.48 -5.24
CA ARG A 220 0.93 34.08 -6.54
C ARG A 220 1.15 35.60 -6.51
N GLN A 221 1.53 36.14 -7.67
CA GLN A 221 1.53 37.59 -7.99
C GLN A 221 2.55 38.48 -7.27
N GLU A 222 3.58 37.93 -6.60
CA GLU A 222 4.56 38.75 -5.85
C GLU A 222 6.03 38.48 -6.20
N ILE A 223 6.86 39.52 -6.12
CA ILE A 223 8.33 39.40 -6.28
C ILE A 223 8.95 39.07 -4.93
N ILE A 224 9.29 37.80 -4.75
CA ILE A 224 9.93 37.29 -3.54
C ILE A 224 11.41 37.65 -3.57
N VAL A 225 11.88 38.33 -2.52
CA VAL A 225 13.28 38.73 -2.30
C VAL A 225 14.04 37.65 -1.53
N LYS A 226 13.41 37.02 -0.54
CA LYS A 226 13.95 35.84 0.18
C LYS A 226 12.85 35.06 0.90
N TYR A 227 13.20 33.88 1.40
CA TYR A 227 12.41 33.11 2.35
C TYR A 227 13.01 33.15 3.74
N GLU A 228 12.14 33.01 4.75
CA GLU A 228 12.51 32.94 6.17
C GLU A 228 11.89 31.68 6.77
N LEU A 229 12.74 30.75 7.19
CA LEU A 229 12.39 29.46 7.78
C LEU A 229 12.64 29.50 9.28
N LEU A 230 11.63 29.12 10.06
CA LEU A 230 11.77 28.81 11.48
C LEU A 230 11.69 27.29 11.66
N TYR A 231 12.60 26.72 12.43
CA TYR A 231 12.53 25.30 12.81
C TYR A 231 13.02 25.03 14.24
N LYS A 232 12.45 24.00 14.88
CA LYS A 232 12.77 23.58 16.26
C LYS A 232 12.79 22.05 16.39
N GLU A 233 13.57 21.56 17.35
CA GLU A 233 13.66 20.14 17.75
C GLU A 233 12.53 19.80 18.74
N GLY A 234 11.51 19.09 18.27
CA GLY A 234 10.26 18.89 19.02
C GLY A 234 9.63 20.20 19.49
N ASP A 235 8.77 20.13 20.52
CA ASP A 235 7.99 21.31 20.93
C ASP A 235 8.67 22.29 21.87
N HIS A 236 9.57 21.81 22.72
CA HIS A 236 10.10 22.53 23.88
C HIS A 236 11.47 23.20 23.64
N SER A 237 12.02 23.12 22.42
CA SER A 237 13.31 23.73 22.09
C SER A 237 13.17 25.11 21.45
N LYS A 238 14.27 25.87 21.45
CA LYS A 238 14.33 27.22 20.89
C LYS A 238 14.33 27.17 19.35
N GLU A 239 13.48 27.99 18.73
CA GLU A 239 13.43 28.13 17.28
C GLU A 239 14.74 28.68 16.70
N VAL A 240 15.15 28.11 15.56
CA VAL A 240 16.29 28.52 14.75
C VAL A 240 15.78 29.19 13.48
N LEU A 241 16.18 30.45 13.27
CA LEU A 241 15.86 31.21 12.05
C LEU A 241 16.91 30.96 10.97
N LYS A 242 16.47 30.62 9.76
CA LYS A 242 17.30 30.49 8.56
C LYS A 242 16.70 31.30 7.42
N ASN A 243 17.48 32.24 6.88
CA ASN A 243 17.13 33.01 5.69
C ASN A 243 17.83 32.40 4.46
N PHE A 244 17.18 32.40 3.30
CA PHE A 244 17.77 31.96 2.03
C PHE A 244 17.07 32.57 0.81
N GLU A 245 17.76 32.53 -0.34
CA GLU A 245 17.34 33.11 -1.62
C GLU A 245 16.03 32.50 -2.17
N PRO A 246 15.34 33.18 -3.13
CA PRO A 246 14.10 32.67 -3.72
C PRO A 246 14.26 31.30 -4.40
N THR A 247 13.66 30.28 -3.80
CA THR A 247 13.65 28.88 -4.28
C THR A 247 12.27 28.23 -4.07
N THR A 248 12.08 27.02 -4.57
CA THR A 248 10.92 26.14 -4.32
C THR A 248 11.26 24.95 -3.42
N SER A 249 12.54 24.75 -3.10
CA SER A 249 13.00 23.75 -2.14
C SER A 249 14.29 24.16 -1.42
N PHE A 250 14.48 23.65 -0.21
CA PHE A 250 15.65 23.90 0.64
C PHE A 250 15.97 22.65 1.47
N THR A 251 17.24 22.26 1.58
CA THR A 251 17.66 21.15 2.45
C THR A 251 18.18 21.69 3.77
N VAL A 252 17.61 21.23 4.89
CA VAL A 252 18.12 21.50 6.23
C VAL A 252 19.07 20.35 6.59
N GLU A 253 20.33 20.67 6.88
CA GLU A 253 21.41 19.71 7.17
C GLU A 253 21.94 19.89 8.60
N GLY A 254 22.69 18.90 9.11
CA GLY A 254 23.26 18.92 10.46
C GLY A 254 22.25 18.61 11.57
N LEU A 255 21.13 17.97 11.21
CA LEU A 255 20.10 17.52 12.15
C LEU A 255 20.54 16.27 12.92
N LYS A 256 19.91 15.99 14.07
CA LYS A 256 20.12 14.77 14.85
C LYS A 256 19.39 13.57 14.22
N PRO A 257 19.94 12.34 14.26
CA PRO A 257 19.24 11.10 13.86
C PRO A 257 17.98 10.80 14.67
N ASN A 258 16.99 10.16 14.04
CA ASN A 258 15.73 9.71 14.64
C ASN A 258 15.02 10.80 15.50
N THR A 259 15.10 12.06 15.10
CA THR A 259 14.68 13.23 15.88
C THR A 259 13.61 14.01 15.12
N GLU A 260 12.53 14.37 15.81
CA GLU A 260 11.43 15.14 15.24
C GLU A 260 11.77 16.63 15.19
N TYR A 261 11.53 17.23 14.03
CA TYR A 261 11.66 18.66 13.80
C TYR A 261 10.34 19.25 13.32
N VAL A 262 10.04 20.45 13.82
CA VAL A 262 8.86 21.24 13.48
C VAL A 262 9.31 22.43 12.64
N PHE A 263 8.65 22.68 11.50
CA PHE A 263 9.04 23.69 10.50
C PHE A 263 7.89 24.65 10.19
N ARG A 264 8.20 25.94 9.99
CA ARG A 264 7.29 26.98 9.47
C ARG A 264 8.05 27.88 8.48
N LEU A 265 7.45 28.23 7.35
CA LEU A 265 8.09 29.02 6.29
C LEU A 265 7.29 30.30 5.96
N ALA A 266 7.97 31.43 5.77
CA ALA A 266 7.39 32.67 5.24
C ALA A 266 8.19 33.17 4.01
N ALA A 267 7.51 33.90 3.12
CA ALA A 267 8.12 34.59 1.98
C ALA A 267 8.19 36.10 2.25
N ARG A 268 9.25 36.78 1.78
CA ARG A 268 9.44 38.23 1.96
C ARG A 268 9.55 38.95 0.61
N SER A 269 8.81 40.04 0.42
CA SER A 269 8.94 40.96 -0.73
C SER A 269 9.87 42.13 -0.39
N ALA A 270 9.99 43.11 -1.30
CA ALA A 270 10.64 44.39 -0.99
C ALA A 270 9.88 45.22 0.06
N LEU A 271 8.58 44.94 0.29
CA LEU A 271 7.70 45.71 1.16
C LEU A 271 7.55 45.10 2.57
N GLY A 272 7.61 43.76 2.70
CA GLY A 272 7.54 43.13 4.02
C GLY A 272 7.58 41.61 4.02
N LEU A 273 7.47 41.03 5.22
CA LEU A 273 7.37 39.59 5.45
C LEU A 273 5.90 39.15 5.38
N GLY A 274 5.63 38.13 4.58
CA GLY A 274 4.32 37.49 4.49
C GLY A 274 4.00 36.59 5.68
N ALA A 275 2.82 35.99 5.67
CA ALA A 275 2.40 35.05 6.70
C ALA A 275 3.24 33.75 6.67
N PHE A 276 3.53 33.20 7.85
CA PHE A 276 4.10 31.85 7.99
C PHE A 276 3.07 30.77 7.64
N THR A 277 3.55 29.66 7.07
CA THR A 277 2.77 28.44 6.92
C THR A 277 2.30 27.87 8.27
N PRO A 278 1.27 27.00 8.27
CA PRO A 278 1.09 26.02 9.36
C PRO A 278 2.36 25.24 9.67
N GLU A 279 2.42 24.64 10.86
CA GLU A 279 3.49 23.72 11.24
C GLU A 279 3.47 22.47 10.34
N VAL A 280 4.65 22.10 9.85
CA VAL A 280 4.91 20.77 9.28
C VAL A 280 5.90 20.07 10.19
N ARG A 281 5.61 18.80 10.53
CA ARG A 281 6.48 17.95 11.36
C ARG A 281 7.08 16.86 10.49
N GLU A 282 8.35 16.59 10.70
CA GLU A 282 9.07 15.49 10.06
C GLU A 282 10.18 14.96 10.97
N ARG A 283 10.46 13.67 10.88
CA ARG A 283 11.47 12.98 11.71
C ARG A 283 12.62 12.50 10.83
N THR A 284 13.84 12.89 11.18
CA THR A 284 15.04 12.39 10.50
C THR A 284 15.13 10.86 10.55
N LEU A 285 15.76 10.26 9.54
CA LEU A 285 15.88 8.81 9.48
C LEU A 285 16.68 8.25 10.68
N GLN A 286 16.48 6.98 11.00
CA GLN A 286 17.27 6.32 12.04
C GLN A 286 18.66 5.96 11.51
N SER A 287 19.71 6.22 12.29
CA SER A 287 21.06 5.74 11.94
C SER A 287 21.14 4.22 12.13
N ILE A 288 21.41 3.51 11.05
CA ILE A 288 21.38 2.04 10.99
C ILE A 288 22.81 1.50 10.87
N LEU A 289 23.14 0.51 11.70
CA LEU A 289 24.45 -0.14 11.73
C LEU A 289 24.30 -1.65 11.52
N PRO A 290 25.03 -2.27 10.57
CA PRO A 290 25.15 -3.72 10.48
C PRO A 290 25.66 -4.34 11.79
N LYS A 291 25.31 -5.59 12.04
CA LYS A 291 25.74 -6.41 13.18
C LYS A 291 26.13 -7.82 12.70
N ASN A 292 26.69 -8.62 13.61
CA ASN A 292 26.94 -10.06 13.41
C ASN A 292 27.73 -10.39 12.13
N PHE A 293 28.70 -9.55 11.77
CA PHE A 293 29.59 -9.79 10.64
C PHE A 293 30.41 -11.07 10.85
N LYS A 294 30.35 -12.00 9.89
CA LYS A 294 30.93 -13.35 9.98
C LYS A 294 31.26 -13.94 8.61
N VAL A 295 32.35 -14.71 8.56
CA VAL A 295 32.67 -15.62 7.45
C VAL A 295 31.67 -16.77 7.47
N LYS A 296 31.18 -17.17 6.29
CA LYS A 296 30.10 -18.16 6.12
C LYS A 296 30.49 -19.34 5.22
N MET A 297 31.39 -19.11 4.27
CA MET A 297 31.96 -20.13 3.39
C MET A 297 33.35 -19.69 2.94
N VAL A 298 34.27 -20.64 2.81
CA VAL A 298 35.61 -20.41 2.27
C VAL A 298 35.92 -21.45 1.20
N THR A 299 36.56 -21.03 0.11
CA THR A 299 37.03 -21.88 -0.99
C THR A 299 38.50 -21.59 -1.30
N LYS A 300 39.06 -22.21 -2.36
CA LYS A 300 40.42 -21.92 -2.83
C LYS A 300 40.58 -20.49 -3.34
N THR A 301 39.54 -19.92 -3.95
CA THR A 301 39.58 -18.60 -4.62
C THR A 301 38.51 -17.60 -4.16
N SER A 302 37.62 -17.97 -3.24
CA SER A 302 36.53 -17.11 -2.76
C SER A 302 36.22 -17.25 -1.27
N VAL A 303 35.64 -16.20 -0.68
CA VAL A 303 35.14 -16.16 0.71
C VAL A 303 33.75 -15.50 0.71
N LEU A 304 32.76 -16.18 1.28
CA LEU A 304 31.41 -15.64 1.49
C LEU A 304 31.34 -15.01 2.88
N LEU A 305 31.07 -13.70 2.90
CA LEU A 305 30.88 -12.89 4.09
C LEU A 305 29.38 -12.63 4.32
N SER A 306 28.96 -12.47 5.57
CA SER A 306 27.57 -12.14 5.92
C SER A 306 27.47 -11.26 7.17
N TRP A 307 26.40 -10.49 7.27
CA TRP A 307 26.05 -9.60 8.39
C TRP A 307 24.52 -9.46 8.46
N GLU A 308 24.00 -8.89 9.54
CA GLU A 308 22.58 -8.72 9.80
C GLU A 308 22.26 -7.25 10.12
N PHE A 309 21.09 -6.76 9.69
CA PHE A 309 20.56 -5.46 10.13
C PHE A 309 19.71 -5.64 11.40
N PRO A 310 19.57 -4.61 12.26
CA PRO A 310 18.67 -4.70 13.42
C PRO A 310 17.21 -4.91 13.02
N GLU A 311 16.44 -5.62 13.84
CA GLU A 311 15.01 -5.93 13.61
C GLU A 311 14.14 -4.66 13.43
N ASN A 312 14.61 -3.52 13.96
CA ASN A 312 13.99 -2.20 13.85
C ASN A 312 14.09 -1.56 12.44
N TYR A 313 14.76 -2.20 11.47
CA TYR A 313 15.03 -1.63 10.15
C TYR A 313 13.78 -1.48 9.27
N ASN A 314 13.17 -0.29 9.32
CA ASN A 314 12.03 0.10 8.46
C ASN A 314 12.34 1.41 7.70
N SER A 315 13.35 1.41 6.83
CA SER A 315 13.65 2.55 5.95
C SER A 315 12.96 2.39 4.58
N PRO A 316 12.00 3.25 4.21
CA PRO A 316 11.33 3.18 2.90
C PRO A 316 12.20 3.73 1.75
N THR A 317 13.18 4.59 2.04
CA THR A 317 14.03 5.25 1.04
C THR A 317 15.27 4.40 0.69
N PRO A 318 15.69 4.33 -0.59
CA PRO A 318 16.84 3.53 -1.04
C PRO A 318 18.23 4.12 -0.67
N TYR A 319 18.31 5.09 0.23
CA TYR A 319 19.57 5.78 0.53
C TYR A 319 20.47 5.03 1.51
N LYS A 320 21.40 4.26 0.94
CA LYS A 320 22.79 4.12 1.39
C LYS A 320 23.02 3.94 2.91
N ALA A 321 22.59 2.80 3.43
CA ALA A 321 23.44 2.08 4.39
C ALA A 321 24.57 1.35 3.64
N SER A 322 25.31 2.04 2.76
CA SER A 322 26.31 1.41 1.89
C SER A 322 27.49 0.96 2.75
N ALA A 323 27.59 -0.34 2.98
CA ALA A 323 28.75 -0.88 3.65
C ALA A 323 29.94 -0.92 2.68
N ARG A 324 31.15 -0.84 3.22
CA ARG A 324 32.39 -1.06 2.47
C ARG A 324 33.17 -2.18 3.14
N ILE A 325 33.49 -3.22 2.39
CA ILE A 325 34.37 -4.30 2.82
C ILE A 325 35.78 -3.96 2.34
N GLN A 326 36.71 -3.78 3.28
CA GLN A 326 38.13 -3.59 2.99
C GLN A 326 38.91 -4.88 3.31
N TYR A 327 39.81 -5.29 2.41
CA TYR A 327 40.75 -6.40 2.64
C TYR A 327 42.06 -6.15 1.88
N ASN A 328 43.20 -6.31 2.56
CA ASN A 328 44.55 -6.18 1.98
C ASN A 328 44.78 -4.95 1.08
N GLY A 329 44.17 -3.80 1.42
CA GLY A 329 44.26 -2.55 0.65
C GLY A 329 43.26 -2.39 -0.51
N LEU A 330 42.48 -3.43 -0.81
CA LEU A 330 41.35 -3.38 -1.75
C LEU A 330 40.05 -3.02 -1.00
N HIS A 331 39.13 -2.41 -1.73
CA HIS A 331 37.80 -2.03 -1.24
C HIS A 331 36.72 -2.56 -2.17
N VAL A 332 35.65 -3.11 -1.58
CA VAL A 332 34.44 -3.53 -2.28
C VAL A 332 33.27 -2.80 -1.63
N ASP A 333 32.62 -1.92 -2.40
CA ASP A 333 31.37 -1.31 -1.98
C ASP A 333 30.23 -2.33 -2.04
N VAL A 334 29.34 -2.23 -1.06
CA VAL A 334 28.27 -3.18 -0.77
C VAL A 334 26.95 -2.42 -0.77
N ASP A 335 25.98 -2.94 -1.52
CA ASP A 335 24.66 -2.33 -1.57
C ASP A 335 23.94 -2.45 -0.22
N GLY A 336 23.29 -1.36 0.20
CA GLY A 336 22.73 -1.19 1.54
C GLY A 336 21.51 -2.06 1.86
N ARG A 337 21.01 -2.84 0.89
CA ARG A 337 19.97 -3.87 1.09
C ARG A 337 20.55 -5.27 1.24
N THR A 338 21.83 -5.48 0.90
CA THR A 338 22.46 -6.80 0.99
C THR A 338 22.92 -7.13 2.41
N THR A 339 22.85 -8.41 2.76
CA THR A 339 23.31 -9.00 4.04
C THR A 339 24.47 -9.99 3.85
N LYS A 340 24.97 -10.14 2.62
CA LYS A 340 26.02 -11.08 2.23
C LYS A 340 26.84 -10.54 1.07
N LYS A 341 28.11 -10.95 0.97
CA LYS A 341 28.96 -10.70 -0.21
C LYS A 341 29.94 -11.86 -0.42
N LEU A 342 29.94 -12.43 -1.62
CA LEU A 342 31.03 -13.28 -2.08
C LEU A 342 32.18 -12.39 -2.56
N ILE A 343 33.37 -12.57 -1.98
CA ILE A 343 34.63 -12.01 -2.49
C ILE A 343 35.31 -13.12 -3.29
N THR A 344 35.64 -12.87 -4.56
CA THR A 344 36.27 -13.85 -5.47
C THR A 344 37.69 -13.40 -5.87
N HIS A 345 38.36 -14.17 -6.72
CA HIS A 345 39.73 -13.88 -7.22
C HIS A 345 40.81 -13.81 -6.12
N LEU A 346 40.56 -14.46 -4.98
CA LEU A 346 41.52 -14.59 -3.89
C LEU A 346 42.59 -15.63 -4.22
N ARG A 347 43.77 -15.50 -3.61
CA ARG A 347 44.87 -16.47 -3.76
C ARG A 347 44.63 -17.68 -2.85
N PRO A 348 44.99 -18.92 -3.25
CA PRO A 348 44.91 -20.09 -2.37
C PRO A 348 45.83 -19.98 -1.15
N ARG A 349 45.51 -20.71 -0.05
CA ARG A 349 46.31 -20.79 1.19
C ARG A 349 46.80 -19.43 1.72
N THR A 350 45.98 -18.39 1.60
CA THR A 350 46.34 -17.01 1.92
C THR A 350 45.40 -16.47 3.00
N PHE A 351 45.99 -15.82 4.00
CA PHE A 351 45.24 -15.14 5.05
C PHE A 351 44.63 -13.82 4.54
N TYR A 352 43.36 -13.60 4.84
CA TYR A 352 42.65 -12.36 4.56
C TYR A 352 41.91 -11.88 5.80
N ASN A 353 42.10 -10.59 6.15
CA ASN A 353 41.28 -9.89 7.13
C ASN A 353 40.35 -8.92 6.38
N PHE A 354 39.05 -9.08 6.60
CA PHE A 354 37.97 -8.29 6.01
C PHE A 354 37.39 -7.35 7.06
N VAL A 355 37.23 -6.07 6.73
CA VAL A 355 36.62 -5.06 7.62
C VAL A 355 35.38 -4.48 6.97
N LEU A 356 34.23 -4.66 7.60
CA LEU A 356 32.95 -4.03 7.25
C LEU A 356 32.85 -2.66 7.92
N MET A 357 32.72 -1.62 7.11
CA MET A 357 32.59 -0.22 7.55
C MET A 357 31.27 0.37 7.04
N ASN A 358 30.62 1.25 7.80
CA ASN A 358 29.45 2.01 7.31
C ASN A 358 29.89 3.32 6.61
N GLN A 359 29.32 3.61 5.44
CA GLN A 359 29.63 4.81 4.64
C GLN A 359 28.56 5.89 4.82
N GLY A 360 28.80 6.84 5.74
CA GLY A 360 27.87 7.96 5.98
C GLY A 360 28.43 9.11 6.80
N ASN A 361 29.24 8.81 7.83
CA ASN A 361 29.82 9.83 8.71
C ASN A 361 31.31 10.08 8.46
N SER A 362 31.69 11.36 8.57
CA SER A 362 33.09 11.85 8.56
C SER A 362 33.80 11.67 9.91
N MET A 363 33.09 11.19 10.94
CA MET A 363 33.69 10.56 12.12
C MET A 363 33.45 9.04 12.04
N GLY A 364 34.47 8.24 12.35
CA GLY A 364 34.52 6.82 12.03
C GLY A 364 33.30 6.01 12.50
N GLY A 365 32.53 5.47 11.54
CA GLY A 365 31.42 4.58 11.82
C GLY A 365 31.87 3.23 12.39
N LEU A 366 30.90 2.46 12.91
CA LEU A 366 31.15 1.13 13.48
C LEU A 366 31.91 0.23 12.48
N GLN A 367 33.07 -0.26 12.90
CA GLN A 367 33.86 -1.22 12.15
C GLN A 367 33.69 -2.61 12.77
N GLN A 368 33.42 -3.62 11.95
CA GLN A 368 33.48 -5.03 12.35
C GLN A 368 34.47 -5.75 11.45
N ASN A 369 35.32 -6.61 12.02
CA ASN A 369 36.32 -7.35 11.28
C ASN A 369 36.18 -8.86 11.47
N VAL A 370 36.46 -9.61 10.41
CA VAL A 370 36.53 -11.07 10.38
C VAL A 370 37.73 -11.48 9.56
N ALA A 371 38.32 -12.64 9.85
CA ALA A 371 39.43 -13.18 9.06
C ALA A 371 39.12 -14.60 8.60
N ALA A 372 39.78 -15.01 7.52
CA ALA A 372 39.70 -16.35 6.95
C ALA A 372 41.03 -16.76 6.29
N TRP A 373 41.23 -18.07 6.13
CA TRP A 373 42.30 -18.67 5.33
C TRP A 373 41.73 -19.37 4.11
N THR A 374 42.05 -18.90 2.89
CA THR A 374 41.58 -19.57 1.67
C THR A 374 42.11 -21.01 1.54
N ALA A 375 41.28 -21.88 0.98
CA ALA A 375 41.52 -23.32 0.95
C ALA A 375 42.76 -23.74 0.14
N ALA A 376 43.16 -25.00 0.31
CA ALA A 376 44.18 -25.64 -0.51
C ALA A 376 43.63 -26.07 -1.89
N ASP A 377 44.48 -25.98 -2.93
CA ASP A 377 44.15 -26.52 -4.25
C ASP A 377 44.21 -28.06 -4.23
N MET A 378 43.03 -28.69 -4.22
CA MET A 378 42.87 -30.14 -4.02
C MET A 378 42.14 -30.84 -5.19
N LEU A 379 41.20 -30.15 -5.83
CA LEU A 379 40.32 -30.69 -6.88
C LEU A 379 40.61 -30.05 -8.24
N SER A 380 41.88 -29.87 -8.60
CA SER A 380 42.27 -29.15 -9.83
C SER A 380 41.89 -29.82 -11.16
N LYS A 381 41.47 -31.10 -11.14
CA LYS A 381 40.95 -31.83 -12.31
C LYS A 381 39.41 -31.80 -12.35
N LYS A 382 38.85 -31.62 -13.55
CA LYS A 382 37.41 -31.80 -13.81
C LYS A 382 37.01 -33.28 -13.77
N PRO A 383 35.72 -33.60 -13.52
CA PRO A 383 35.16 -34.91 -13.85
C PRO A 383 35.15 -35.12 -15.37
N GLU A 384 35.52 -36.31 -15.83
CA GLU A 384 35.48 -36.71 -17.24
C GLU A 384 34.21 -37.53 -17.51
N VAL A 385 33.65 -37.44 -18.72
CA VAL A 385 32.31 -37.97 -19.03
C VAL A 385 32.36 -38.80 -20.31
N THR A 386 31.70 -39.96 -20.32
CA THR A 386 31.62 -40.78 -21.54
C THR A 386 30.78 -40.12 -22.63
N HIS A 387 31.33 -40.00 -23.85
CA HIS A 387 30.68 -39.37 -25.01
C HIS A 387 29.43 -40.08 -25.54
N LYS A 388 29.00 -41.18 -24.93
CA LYS A 388 27.72 -41.83 -25.21
C LYS A 388 27.07 -42.24 -23.88
N PRO A 389 25.73 -42.09 -23.75
CA PRO A 389 24.99 -42.75 -22.69
C PRO A 389 24.93 -44.27 -22.92
N ASP A 390 24.50 -45.01 -21.90
CA ASP A 390 24.12 -46.41 -22.02
C ASP A 390 22.71 -46.59 -22.61
N ALA A 391 22.25 -47.84 -22.72
CA ALA A 391 20.95 -48.17 -23.32
C ALA A 391 19.74 -47.68 -22.50
N ASP A 392 19.94 -47.37 -21.22
CA ASP A 392 18.91 -46.85 -20.30
C ASP A 392 18.97 -45.32 -20.17
N GLY A 393 19.90 -44.66 -20.88
CA GLY A 393 20.08 -43.20 -20.88
C GLY A 393 21.01 -42.66 -19.78
N ASN A 394 21.68 -43.53 -19.02
CA ASN A 394 22.64 -43.08 -17.99
C ASN A 394 23.98 -42.73 -18.61
N VAL A 395 24.77 -41.92 -17.90
CA VAL A 395 26.08 -41.44 -18.37
C VAL A 395 27.16 -41.79 -17.35
N VAL A 396 28.24 -42.44 -17.79
CA VAL A 396 29.35 -42.79 -16.90
C VAL A 396 30.28 -41.60 -16.74
N VAL A 397 30.54 -41.24 -15.48
CA VAL A 397 31.41 -40.16 -15.05
C VAL A 397 32.66 -40.76 -14.41
N ILE A 398 33.82 -40.48 -14.98
CA ILE A 398 35.13 -40.81 -14.39
C ILE A 398 35.50 -39.68 -13.43
N LEU A 399 35.76 -40.04 -12.18
CA LEU A 399 36.00 -39.10 -11.10
C LEU A 399 37.52 -39.04 -10.78
N PRO A 400 38.09 -37.83 -10.58
CA PRO A 400 39.53 -37.67 -10.40
C PRO A 400 40.00 -38.12 -9.01
N ASP A 401 41.17 -38.77 -8.95
CA ASP A 401 41.85 -39.09 -7.69
C ASP A 401 42.11 -37.84 -6.85
N VAL A 402 41.62 -37.83 -5.61
CA VAL A 402 41.74 -36.69 -4.70
C VAL A 402 42.84 -36.93 -3.67
N LYS A 403 43.96 -36.20 -3.78
CA LYS A 403 45.03 -36.20 -2.78
C LYS A 403 44.92 -34.97 -1.88
N SER A 404 44.19 -35.11 -0.78
CA SER A 404 43.98 -34.02 0.16
C SER A 404 45.16 -33.82 1.14
N PRO A 405 45.56 -32.57 1.43
CA PRO A 405 46.42 -32.24 2.57
C PRO A 405 45.66 -32.13 3.91
N VAL A 406 44.32 -32.17 3.90
CA VAL A 406 43.42 -31.94 5.06
C VAL A 406 42.32 -33.03 5.11
N PRO A 407 41.87 -33.52 6.28
CA PRO A 407 40.79 -34.52 6.30
C PRO A 407 39.51 -34.02 5.61
N VAL A 408 38.98 -34.80 4.67
CA VAL A 408 37.72 -34.50 3.97
C VAL A 408 36.57 -35.18 4.70
N GLN A 409 35.53 -34.43 5.05
CA GLN A 409 34.37 -34.95 5.76
C GLN A 409 33.39 -35.69 4.84
N ALA A 410 33.19 -35.16 3.63
CA ALA A 410 32.38 -35.77 2.57
C ALA A 410 32.67 -35.12 1.21
N PHE A 411 32.43 -35.89 0.15
CA PHE A 411 32.33 -35.44 -1.24
C PHE A 411 30.86 -35.47 -1.68
N TYR A 412 30.47 -34.51 -2.51
CA TYR A 412 29.14 -34.39 -3.10
C TYR A 412 29.28 -34.25 -4.62
N ILE A 413 28.48 -34.98 -5.37
CA ILE A 413 28.36 -34.83 -6.82
C ILE A 413 27.20 -33.87 -7.10
N VAL A 414 27.54 -32.69 -7.62
CA VAL A 414 26.61 -31.58 -7.85
C VAL A 414 26.32 -31.47 -9.34
N VAL A 415 25.06 -31.61 -9.73
CA VAL A 415 24.59 -31.56 -11.11
C VAL A 415 23.91 -30.21 -11.36
N VAL A 416 24.34 -29.52 -12.41
CA VAL A 416 23.91 -28.16 -12.77
C VAL A 416 23.26 -28.19 -14.16
N PRO A 417 21.93 -28.04 -14.26
CA PRO A 417 21.24 -27.92 -15.55
C PRO A 417 21.56 -26.56 -16.20
N LEU A 418 21.96 -26.56 -17.47
CA LEU A 418 22.26 -25.36 -18.24
C LEU A 418 20.99 -24.72 -18.82
N ARG A 419 20.90 -23.40 -18.81
CA ARG A 419 19.72 -22.67 -19.31
C ARG A 419 19.83 -22.44 -20.82
N LYS A 420 18.72 -22.61 -21.54
CA LYS A 420 18.56 -22.14 -22.92
C LYS A 420 18.40 -20.62 -22.93
N SER A 421 19.07 -19.94 -23.85
CA SER A 421 18.86 -18.53 -24.16
C SER A 421 17.58 -18.34 -24.99
N ARG A 422 17.13 -17.08 -25.18
CA ARG A 422 15.97 -16.78 -26.06
C ARG A 422 16.19 -17.19 -27.52
N GLY A 423 17.44 -17.41 -27.95
CA GLY A 423 17.80 -17.97 -29.26
C GLY A 423 17.96 -19.49 -29.29
N GLY A 424 17.43 -20.23 -28.30
CA GLY A 424 17.48 -21.70 -28.21
C GLY A 424 18.83 -22.29 -27.80
N GLN A 425 19.95 -21.60 -28.07
CA GLN A 425 21.29 -22.02 -27.67
C GLN A 425 21.44 -22.09 -26.14
N PHE A 426 22.07 -23.14 -25.63
CA PHE A 426 22.43 -23.24 -24.22
C PHE A 426 23.54 -22.27 -23.83
N LEU A 427 23.38 -21.62 -22.69
CA LEU A 427 24.44 -20.84 -22.06
C LEU A 427 25.39 -21.80 -21.34
N ASN A 428 26.66 -21.79 -21.73
CA ASN A 428 27.74 -22.43 -20.97
C ASN A 428 27.86 -21.77 -19.57
N PRO A 429 28.31 -22.51 -18.54
CA PRO A 429 28.58 -21.92 -17.24
C PRO A 429 29.70 -20.87 -17.36
N LEU A 430 29.50 -19.72 -16.72
CA LEU A 430 30.52 -18.67 -16.60
C LEU A 430 31.31 -18.92 -15.30
N GLY A 431 32.64 -18.95 -15.42
CA GLY A 431 33.55 -19.06 -14.27
C GLY A 431 33.70 -20.47 -13.68
N SER A 432 34.30 -20.51 -12.49
CA SER A 432 34.48 -21.67 -11.63
C SER A 432 33.22 -21.97 -10.80
N PRO A 433 32.95 -23.22 -10.38
CA PRO A 433 31.93 -23.51 -9.37
C PRO A 433 32.17 -22.80 -8.02
N GLU A 434 33.41 -22.35 -7.73
CA GLU A 434 33.73 -21.51 -6.56
C GLU A 434 33.20 -20.06 -6.65
N GLU A 435 32.68 -19.65 -7.81
CA GLU A 435 32.03 -18.35 -8.05
C GLU A 435 30.50 -18.44 -7.92
N MET A 436 29.94 -19.65 -7.80
CA MET A 436 28.51 -19.84 -7.55
C MET A 436 28.15 -19.52 -6.09
N ASP A 437 26.94 -18.99 -5.85
CA ASP A 437 26.38 -18.99 -4.50
C ASP A 437 25.92 -20.42 -4.14
N LEU A 438 26.82 -21.14 -3.48
CA LEU A 438 26.59 -22.51 -3.02
C LEU A 438 25.74 -22.58 -1.73
N GLU A 439 25.25 -21.45 -1.19
CA GLU A 439 24.55 -21.47 0.10
C GLU A 439 23.26 -22.31 0.09
N GLU A 440 22.44 -22.25 -0.96
CA GLU A 440 21.21 -23.05 -1.05
C GLU A 440 21.53 -24.55 -0.99
N LEU A 441 22.52 -24.97 -1.80
CA LEU A 441 23.00 -26.35 -1.88
C LEU A 441 23.56 -26.85 -0.53
N VAL A 442 24.32 -26.00 0.16
CA VAL A 442 24.91 -26.29 1.47
C VAL A 442 23.87 -26.27 2.60
N GLN A 443 22.82 -25.44 2.49
CA GLN A 443 21.69 -25.50 3.41
C GLN A 443 20.94 -26.83 3.30
N ASP A 444 20.75 -27.39 2.12
CA ASP A 444 20.12 -28.72 1.96
C ASP A 444 20.98 -29.84 2.57
N ILE A 445 22.31 -29.80 2.38
CA ILE A 445 23.26 -30.70 3.08
C ILE A 445 23.07 -30.64 4.60
N ALA A 446 22.90 -29.44 5.17
CA ALA A 446 22.73 -29.25 6.61
C ALA A 446 21.33 -29.67 7.11
N ARG A 447 20.27 -29.33 6.35
CA ARG A 447 18.85 -29.58 6.71
C ARG A 447 18.51 -31.06 6.76
N LEU A 448 19.11 -31.89 5.89
CA LEU A 448 18.84 -33.33 5.82
C LEU A 448 19.15 -34.13 7.10
N ARG A 449 19.85 -33.54 8.10
CA ARG A 449 19.97 -34.13 9.45
C ARG A 449 18.67 -34.10 10.28
N ARG A 450 17.57 -33.48 9.80
CA ARG A 450 16.25 -33.51 10.45
C ARG A 450 15.16 -33.81 9.40
N ARG A 451 14.45 -34.94 9.55
CA ARG A 451 13.45 -35.41 8.57
C ARG A 451 12.17 -34.57 8.56
N SER A 452 11.72 -34.17 7.37
CA SER A 452 10.34 -34.41 6.87
C SER A 452 10.21 -33.99 5.41
N LEU A 453 10.10 -34.95 4.47
CA LEU A 453 9.96 -34.66 3.04
C LEU A 453 8.48 -34.55 2.63
N ARG A 454 7.93 -33.33 2.62
CA ARG A 454 6.60 -33.02 2.04
C ARG A 454 6.53 -31.69 1.25
N HIS A 455 7.67 -31.17 0.77
CA HIS A 455 7.70 -29.99 -0.08
C HIS A 455 8.83 -30.05 -1.12
N SER A 456 8.51 -30.53 -2.33
CA SER A 456 9.31 -30.33 -3.54
C SER A 456 8.52 -30.70 -4.80
N ARG A 457 7.52 -29.88 -5.16
CA ARG A 457 6.78 -29.94 -6.45
C ARG A 457 6.26 -28.55 -6.87
N GLN A 458 7.18 -27.59 -6.95
CA GLN A 458 6.94 -26.29 -7.61
C GLN A 458 8.29 -25.64 -7.94
N LEU A 459 8.66 -25.62 -9.22
CA LEU A 459 9.79 -24.88 -9.78
C LEU A 459 9.77 -24.97 -11.31
N GLU A 460 9.60 -23.84 -12.00
CA GLU A 460 9.49 -23.78 -13.47
C GLU A 460 10.83 -23.93 -14.21
N PHE A 461 11.95 -24.00 -13.47
CA PHE A 461 13.27 -24.27 -14.02
C PHE A 461 13.99 -25.26 -13.11
N PRO A 462 14.66 -26.29 -13.66
CA PRO A 462 15.45 -27.21 -12.85
C PRO A 462 16.60 -26.43 -12.19
N ARG A 463 16.74 -26.61 -10.86
CA ARG A 463 17.84 -26.03 -10.06
C ARG A 463 19.05 -27.00 -10.04
N PRO A 464 20.25 -26.50 -9.71
CA PRO A 464 21.35 -27.36 -9.26
C PRO A 464 20.88 -28.30 -8.15
N TYR A 465 21.32 -29.55 -8.19
CA TYR A 465 20.99 -30.55 -7.18
C TYR A 465 22.18 -31.46 -6.88
N ILE A 466 22.14 -32.12 -5.73
CA ILE A 466 23.12 -33.14 -5.35
C ILE A 466 22.58 -34.49 -5.80
N ALA A 467 23.30 -35.16 -6.70
CA ALA A 467 22.98 -36.51 -7.15
C ALA A 467 23.47 -37.58 -6.17
N ALA A 468 24.62 -37.34 -5.53
CA ALA A 468 25.22 -38.30 -4.61
C ALA A 468 26.13 -37.66 -3.56
N ARG A 469 26.28 -38.35 -2.43
CA ARG A 469 27.26 -38.05 -1.37
C ARG A 469 28.09 -39.29 -1.04
N PHE A 470 29.40 -39.10 -0.85
CA PHE A 470 30.36 -40.15 -0.50
C PHE A 470 31.31 -39.71 0.62
N ARG A 471 31.87 -40.66 1.38
CA ARG A 471 32.96 -40.39 2.35
C ARG A 471 34.34 -40.46 1.71
N SER A 472 34.52 -41.35 0.75
CA SER A 472 35.67 -41.43 -0.15
C SER A 472 35.15 -41.46 -1.57
N LEU A 473 35.76 -40.69 -2.48
CA LEU A 473 35.29 -40.58 -3.85
C LEU A 473 35.56 -41.90 -4.62
N PRO A 474 34.56 -42.55 -5.24
CA PRO A 474 34.81 -43.69 -6.12
C PRO A 474 35.47 -43.23 -7.42
N SER A 475 36.15 -44.13 -8.15
CA SER A 475 36.77 -43.80 -9.45
C SER A 475 35.77 -43.57 -10.58
N HIS A 476 34.54 -44.06 -10.42
CA HIS A 476 33.47 -43.99 -11.39
C HIS A 476 32.12 -43.77 -10.70
N PHE A 477 31.23 -43.06 -11.38
CA PHE A 477 29.85 -42.84 -10.97
C PHE A 477 28.93 -42.91 -12.19
N VAL A 478 27.75 -43.49 -12.05
CA VAL A 478 26.75 -43.55 -13.13
C VAL A 478 25.74 -42.44 -12.86
N LEU A 479 25.69 -41.42 -13.70
CA LEU A 479 24.77 -40.30 -13.61
C LEU A 479 23.44 -40.64 -14.29
N GLY A 480 22.32 -40.38 -13.61
CA GLY A 480 20.96 -40.60 -14.15
C GLY A 480 20.23 -41.85 -13.65
N ASP A 481 20.91 -42.73 -12.89
CA ASP A 481 20.45 -44.10 -12.62
C ASP A 481 19.28 -44.25 -11.62
N MET A 482 18.68 -43.14 -11.19
CA MET A 482 17.59 -43.02 -10.22
C MET A 482 17.86 -43.67 -8.85
N LYS A 483 19.11 -44.06 -8.54
CA LYS A 483 19.44 -44.62 -7.22
C LYS A 483 19.63 -43.53 -6.18
N HIS A 484 19.49 -43.92 -4.91
CA HIS A 484 19.75 -43.06 -3.77
C HIS A 484 21.16 -43.26 -3.20
N TYR A 485 21.89 -42.17 -3.05
CA TYR A 485 23.28 -42.16 -2.58
C TYR A 485 23.39 -41.29 -1.31
N ASP A 486 23.35 -41.94 -0.14
CA ASP A 486 23.31 -41.32 1.20
C ASP A 486 22.24 -40.21 1.32
N ASN A 487 20.98 -40.58 1.01
CA ASN A 487 19.76 -39.77 1.03
C ASN A 487 19.61 -38.75 -0.12
N PHE A 488 20.58 -38.62 -1.01
CA PHE A 488 20.46 -37.85 -2.25
C PHE A 488 19.87 -38.70 -3.39
N GLU A 489 19.35 -38.07 -4.43
CA GLU A 489 18.60 -38.70 -5.53
C GLU A 489 19.32 -38.45 -6.87
N ASN A 490 19.82 -39.50 -7.51
CA ASN A 490 20.49 -39.41 -8.80
C ASN A 490 19.49 -39.38 -9.97
N ARG A 491 18.75 -38.27 -10.09
CA ARG A 491 17.65 -38.10 -11.05
C ARG A 491 18.06 -38.40 -12.49
N ALA A 492 17.17 -39.05 -13.22
CA ALA A 492 17.29 -39.25 -14.66
C ALA A 492 17.52 -37.93 -15.41
N LEU A 493 18.28 -38.00 -16.50
CA LEU A 493 18.60 -36.86 -17.35
C LEU A 493 17.49 -36.66 -18.40
N GLU A 494 17.08 -35.41 -18.62
CA GLU A 494 16.00 -35.09 -19.56
C GLU A 494 16.54 -35.04 -21.01
N PRO A 495 15.90 -35.72 -21.99
CA PRO A 495 16.27 -35.62 -23.40
C PRO A 495 16.24 -34.18 -23.92
N GLY A 496 17.26 -33.76 -24.66
CA GLY A 496 17.35 -32.39 -25.18
C GLY A 496 17.57 -31.29 -24.13
N GLN A 497 17.85 -31.64 -22.87
CA GLN A 497 18.37 -30.76 -21.83
C GLN A 497 19.90 -30.93 -21.70
N ARG A 498 20.62 -29.87 -21.30
CA ARG A 498 22.06 -29.93 -21.00
C ARG A 498 22.33 -29.85 -19.51
N TYR A 499 23.37 -30.56 -19.08
CA TYR A 499 23.88 -30.54 -17.72
C TYR A 499 25.40 -30.40 -17.73
N VAL A 500 25.97 -29.84 -16.67
CA VAL A 500 27.36 -30.04 -16.27
C VAL A 500 27.36 -30.53 -14.83
N LEU A 501 28.44 -31.16 -14.37
CA LEU A 501 28.59 -31.52 -12.97
C LEU A 501 29.94 -31.13 -12.40
N PHE A 502 30.02 -30.98 -11.09
CA PHE A 502 31.27 -30.79 -10.37
C PHE A 502 31.25 -31.54 -9.03
N ILE A 503 32.42 -31.73 -8.44
CA ILE A 503 32.59 -32.36 -7.13
C ILE A 503 32.78 -31.25 -6.11
N LEU A 504 31.96 -31.25 -5.06
CA LEU A 504 32.12 -30.38 -3.89
C LEU A 504 32.63 -31.22 -2.72
N ALA A 505 33.80 -30.89 -2.19
CA ALA A 505 34.35 -31.50 -0.97
C ALA A 505 34.17 -30.56 0.22
N VAL A 506 33.78 -31.12 1.36
CA VAL A 506 33.70 -30.42 2.66
C VAL A 506 34.93 -30.79 3.48
N LEU A 507 35.75 -29.81 3.86
CA LEU A 507 36.97 -30.03 4.64
C LEU A 507 36.68 -29.99 6.15
N GLN A 508 37.47 -30.73 6.93
CA GLN A 508 37.36 -30.76 8.39
C GLN A 508 38.23 -29.67 9.03
N GLU A 509 37.82 -28.40 8.86
CA GLU A 509 38.49 -27.21 9.38
C GLU A 509 37.60 -26.45 10.40
N PRO A 510 38.15 -25.45 11.15
CA PRO A 510 37.37 -24.65 12.09
C PRO A 510 36.38 -23.70 11.40
N GLU A 511 36.75 -23.23 10.21
CA GLU A 511 35.91 -22.45 9.31
C GLU A 511 35.13 -23.40 8.38
N ALA A 512 34.03 -22.90 7.78
CA ALA A 512 33.26 -23.66 6.81
C ALA A 512 33.99 -23.70 5.46
N THR A 513 35.06 -24.49 5.37
CA THR A 513 35.93 -24.60 4.19
C THR A 513 35.48 -25.71 3.24
N TYR A 514 35.41 -25.37 1.96
CA TYR A 514 35.03 -26.26 0.86
C TYR A 514 36.10 -26.20 -0.23
N ALA A 515 36.12 -27.22 -1.08
CA ALA A 515 36.85 -27.19 -2.34
C ALA A 515 35.94 -27.71 -3.45
N ALA A 516 35.95 -27.07 -4.62
CA ALA A 516 35.22 -27.54 -5.79
C ALA A 516 36.16 -28.00 -6.90
N SER A 517 35.77 -29.01 -7.67
CA SER A 517 36.38 -29.25 -8.99
C SER A 517 35.94 -28.19 -9.99
N PRO A 518 36.65 -28.01 -11.12
CA PRO A 518 36.05 -27.42 -12.31
C PRO A 518 34.81 -28.22 -12.76
N PHE A 519 33.96 -27.57 -13.56
CA PHE A 519 32.86 -28.25 -14.25
C PHE A 519 33.37 -29.35 -15.20
N SER A 520 32.60 -30.42 -15.34
CA SER A 520 32.71 -31.39 -16.42
C SER A 520 32.45 -30.75 -17.79
N ASP A 521 32.74 -31.48 -18.86
CA ASP A 521 32.20 -31.13 -20.17
C ASP A 521 30.66 -31.23 -20.18
N PRO A 522 29.96 -30.49 -21.07
CA PRO A 522 28.50 -30.51 -21.15
C PRO A 522 27.95 -31.87 -21.57
N ILE A 523 27.03 -32.38 -20.77
CA ILE A 523 26.30 -33.62 -20.96
C ILE A 523 24.97 -33.29 -21.64
N GLN A 524 24.63 -34.03 -22.69
CA GLN A 524 23.36 -33.93 -23.41
C GLN A 524 22.96 -35.34 -23.85
N LEU A 525 21.71 -35.72 -23.63
CA LEU A 525 21.14 -36.89 -24.30
C LEU A 525 20.64 -36.46 -25.68
N ASP A 526 20.99 -37.25 -26.70
CA ASP A 526 20.43 -37.11 -28.03
C ASP A 526 18.91 -37.30 -27.98
N ASN A 527 18.19 -36.46 -28.71
CA ASN A 527 16.76 -36.67 -28.90
C ASN A 527 16.58 -37.80 -29.92
N PRO A 528 15.79 -38.86 -29.66
CA PRO A 528 15.51 -39.86 -30.67
C PRO A 528 14.86 -39.15 -31.88
N ASP A 529 15.44 -39.36 -33.07
CA ASP A 529 15.01 -38.65 -34.29
C ASP A 529 13.52 -38.90 -34.58
N PRO A 530 12.78 -37.88 -35.08
CA PRO A 530 11.43 -38.09 -35.56
C PRO A 530 11.45 -39.13 -36.70
N GLN A 531 10.52 -40.08 -36.64
CA GLN A 531 10.43 -41.17 -37.62
C GLN A 531 10.32 -40.62 -39.04
N PRO A 532 10.97 -41.27 -40.04
CA PRO A 532 10.82 -40.88 -41.43
C PRO A 532 9.36 -41.03 -41.87
N ILE A 533 8.80 -39.98 -42.47
CA ILE A 533 7.50 -40.06 -43.11
C ILE A 533 7.64 -40.99 -44.31
N ILE A 534 6.89 -42.09 -44.30
CA ILE A 534 6.78 -43.02 -45.42
C ILE A 534 5.57 -42.59 -46.25
N ASP A 535 5.81 -42.11 -47.47
CA ASP A 535 4.74 -41.87 -48.46
C ASP A 535 4.02 -43.19 -48.74
N GLY A 536 2.75 -43.32 -48.32
CA GLY A 536 2.09 -44.63 -48.32
C GLY A 536 0.56 -44.72 -48.19
N GLU A 537 -0.14 -43.72 -47.63
CA GLU A 537 -1.62 -43.80 -47.44
C GLU A 537 -2.41 -42.54 -47.86
N GLU A 538 -2.03 -41.87 -48.97
CA GLU A 538 -2.84 -40.78 -49.52
C GLU A 538 -4.24 -41.22 -50.01
N GLY A 539 -4.51 -42.52 -50.14
CA GLY A 539 -5.75 -43.05 -50.74
C GLY A 539 -7.05 -42.81 -49.95
N LEU A 540 -7.00 -42.55 -48.64
CA LEU A 540 -8.21 -42.53 -47.78
C LEU A 540 -8.71 -41.12 -47.44
N ILE A 541 -7.81 -40.15 -47.33
CA ILE A 541 -8.12 -38.80 -46.80
C ILE A 541 -9.01 -38.00 -47.78
N TRP A 542 -8.78 -38.14 -49.08
CA TRP A 542 -9.52 -37.44 -50.14
C TRP A 542 -11.02 -37.81 -50.22
N VAL A 543 -11.46 -38.92 -49.62
CA VAL A 543 -12.88 -39.33 -49.59
C VAL A 543 -13.59 -38.78 -48.35
N ILE A 544 -12.91 -38.72 -47.20
CA ILE A 544 -13.52 -38.34 -45.91
C ILE A 544 -13.63 -36.81 -45.79
N GLY A 545 -12.60 -36.07 -46.23
CA GLY A 545 -12.57 -34.60 -46.16
C GLY A 545 -13.78 -33.90 -46.81
N PRO A 546 -14.13 -34.21 -48.07
CA PRO A 546 -15.30 -33.61 -48.73
C PRO A 546 -16.63 -33.91 -48.05
N VAL A 547 -16.81 -35.12 -47.51
CA VAL A 547 -18.04 -35.52 -46.80
C VAL A 547 -18.20 -34.72 -45.51
N LEU A 548 -17.13 -34.58 -44.72
CA LEU A 548 -17.16 -33.75 -43.51
C LEU A 548 -17.38 -32.27 -43.83
N ALA A 549 -16.78 -31.74 -44.89
CA ALA A 549 -17.01 -30.37 -45.34
C ALA A 549 -18.47 -30.13 -45.77
N VAL A 550 -19.08 -31.06 -46.51
CA VAL A 550 -20.50 -30.98 -46.90
C VAL A 550 -21.43 -31.03 -45.68
N VAL A 551 -21.18 -31.93 -44.72
CA VAL A 551 -21.95 -31.99 -43.46
C VAL A 551 -21.81 -30.69 -42.67
N PHE A 552 -20.60 -30.12 -42.57
CA PHE A 552 -20.36 -28.85 -41.88
C PHE A 552 -21.09 -27.67 -42.56
N ILE A 553 -21.08 -27.61 -43.89
CA ILE A 553 -21.83 -26.61 -44.68
C ILE A 553 -23.35 -26.78 -44.47
N ILE A 554 -23.88 -28.01 -44.45
CA ILE A 554 -25.30 -28.27 -44.16
C ILE A 554 -25.67 -27.78 -42.76
N CYS A 555 -24.85 -28.04 -41.75
CA CYS A 555 -25.05 -27.54 -40.39
C CYS A 555 -25.06 -25.99 -40.34
N ILE A 556 -24.15 -25.33 -41.06
CA ILE A 556 -24.12 -23.86 -41.19
C ILE A 556 -25.37 -23.33 -41.89
N VAL A 557 -25.83 -23.96 -42.98
CA VAL A 557 -27.06 -23.57 -43.69
C VAL A 557 -28.28 -23.72 -42.80
N ILE A 558 -28.39 -24.82 -42.03
CA ILE A 558 -29.47 -25.02 -41.05
C ILE A 558 -29.41 -23.94 -39.96
N ALA A 559 -28.24 -23.63 -39.41
CA ALA A 559 -28.08 -22.56 -38.42
C ALA A 559 -28.48 -21.18 -38.99
N ILE A 560 -28.10 -20.86 -40.23
CA ILE A 560 -28.48 -19.61 -40.92
C ILE A 560 -29.99 -19.56 -41.19
N LEU A 561 -30.63 -20.68 -41.54
CA LEU A 561 -32.09 -20.74 -41.74
C LEU A 561 -32.85 -20.54 -40.42
N LEU A 562 -32.41 -21.19 -39.34
CA LEU A 562 -32.98 -21.00 -37.99
C LEU A 562 -32.79 -19.55 -37.51
N TYR A 563 -31.60 -18.97 -37.73
CA TYR A 563 -31.30 -17.58 -37.39
C TYR A 563 -32.16 -16.59 -38.22
N LYS A 564 -32.34 -16.83 -39.52
CA LYS A 564 -33.25 -16.03 -40.38
C LYS A 564 -34.71 -16.14 -39.94
N ASN A 565 -35.19 -17.33 -39.54
CA ASN A 565 -36.56 -17.49 -39.09
C ASN A 565 -36.81 -16.73 -37.77
N LYS A 566 -35.83 -16.72 -36.86
CA LYS A 566 -35.87 -15.96 -35.60
C LYS A 566 -35.73 -14.44 -35.78
N ARG A 567 -35.47 -13.94 -36.99
CA ARG A 567 -35.24 -12.51 -37.28
C ARG A 567 -36.33 -11.87 -38.17
N LYS A 568 -37.50 -12.51 -38.29
CA LYS A 568 -38.64 -11.99 -39.08
C LYS A 568 -39.53 -10.99 -38.34
N ASP A 569 -39.48 -10.96 -37.01
CA ASP A 569 -40.46 -10.23 -36.18
C ASP A 569 -39.95 -8.90 -35.60
N SER A 570 -38.86 -8.31 -36.13
CA SER A 570 -38.35 -7.00 -35.66
C SER A 570 -37.52 -6.22 -36.69
N GLU A 571 -38.18 -5.37 -37.48
CA GLU A 571 -37.61 -4.24 -38.25
C GLU A 571 -38.75 -3.21 -38.57
N PRO A 572 -38.46 -1.95 -38.98
CA PRO A 572 -37.20 -1.19 -39.00
C PRO A 572 -37.30 0.07 -38.09
N ARG A 573 -36.87 1.34 -38.30
CA ARG A 573 -36.23 2.20 -39.35
C ARG A 573 -35.72 3.49 -38.60
N THR A 574 -34.83 4.38 -39.05
CA THR A 574 -34.18 4.66 -40.35
C THR A 574 -32.74 5.21 -40.20
N LYS A 575 -31.87 4.77 -41.11
CA LYS A 575 -30.54 5.23 -41.59
C LYS A 575 -30.11 6.72 -41.53
N CYS A 576 -28.78 6.89 -41.63
CA CYS A 576 -28.01 7.98 -42.29
C CYS A 576 -27.90 9.35 -41.56
N LEU A 577 -26.85 10.18 -41.75
CA LEU A 577 -25.71 10.17 -42.70
C LEU A 577 -24.34 10.30 -42.00
N LEU A 578 -23.25 9.98 -42.72
CA LEU A 578 -21.89 10.46 -42.44
C LEU A 578 -21.73 11.92 -42.86
N ASN A 579 -20.95 12.71 -42.12
CA ASN A 579 -20.21 13.85 -42.68
C ASN A 579 -19.02 14.22 -41.79
N ASN A 580 -17.88 14.56 -42.40
CA ASN A 580 -16.70 15.01 -41.68
C ASN A 580 -16.80 16.51 -41.36
N ALA A 581 -16.57 16.88 -40.10
CA ALA A 581 -16.32 18.25 -39.67
C ALA A 581 -15.40 18.23 -38.44
N GLU A 582 -14.49 19.20 -38.34
CA GLU A 582 -13.55 19.32 -37.23
C GLU A 582 -14.27 19.76 -35.95
N ILE A 583 -14.16 19.00 -34.86
CA ILE A 583 -14.72 19.37 -33.55
C ILE A 583 -13.66 19.12 -32.46
N ALA A 584 -13.28 20.19 -31.77
CA ALA A 584 -12.38 20.18 -30.62
C ALA A 584 -13.02 19.48 -29.39
N PRO A 585 -12.25 18.96 -28.42
CA PRO A 585 -12.78 18.22 -27.27
C PRO A 585 -13.86 19.01 -26.51
N HIS A 586 -15.07 18.48 -26.54
CA HIS A 586 -16.27 19.21 -26.13
C HIS A 586 -16.41 19.27 -24.61
N HIS A 587 -16.33 20.47 -24.04
CA HIS A 587 -16.76 20.70 -22.65
C HIS A 587 -18.29 20.55 -22.53
N PRO A 588 -18.81 19.96 -21.44
CA PRO A 588 -20.15 20.27 -20.95
C PRO A 588 -20.22 21.77 -20.59
N LYS A 589 -21.30 22.45 -21.00
CA LYS A 589 -21.53 23.87 -20.70
C LYS A 589 -22.90 24.08 -20.05
N ASP A 590 -23.02 23.68 -18.79
CA ASP A 590 -24.02 24.24 -17.88
C ASP A 590 -23.36 24.54 -16.51
N PRO A 591 -23.43 25.79 -15.99
CA PRO A 591 -22.84 26.13 -14.69
C PRO A 591 -23.60 25.62 -13.45
N VAL A 592 -24.80 25.04 -13.59
CA VAL A 592 -25.73 24.81 -12.48
C VAL A 592 -25.76 23.35 -11.99
N GLU A 593 -25.62 22.35 -12.86
CA GLU A 593 -25.65 20.93 -12.44
C GLU A 593 -24.37 20.46 -11.72
N MET A 594 -23.25 21.19 -11.83
CA MET A 594 -21.96 20.79 -11.23
C MET A 594 -21.76 21.24 -9.77
N ARG A 595 -22.85 21.40 -8.99
CA ARG A 595 -22.79 21.67 -7.54
C ARG A 595 -23.74 20.77 -6.75
N ARG A 596 -23.17 20.02 -5.80
CA ARG A 596 -23.84 19.14 -4.81
C ARG A 596 -24.50 17.89 -5.38
N ILE A 597 -23.68 16.92 -5.76
CA ILE A 597 -23.90 15.53 -5.32
C ILE A 597 -22.68 15.13 -4.47
N ASN A 598 -22.96 14.51 -3.33
CA ASN A 598 -22.12 14.43 -2.14
C ASN A 598 -20.75 13.75 -2.35
N PHE A 599 -19.74 14.15 -1.56
CA PHE A 599 -18.50 13.39 -1.30
C PHE A 599 -18.73 12.12 -0.43
N GLN A 600 -19.93 11.56 -0.50
CA GLN A 600 -20.37 10.34 0.17
C GLN A 600 -21.29 9.60 -0.80
N THR A 601 -20.78 8.50 -1.37
CA THR A 601 -21.61 7.41 -1.89
C THR A 601 -22.58 7.00 -0.77
N PRO A 602 -23.86 6.68 -1.03
CA PRO A 602 -24.86 6.49 0.06
C PRO A 602 -24.44 5.54 1.19
N GLY A 603 -23.68 4.48 0.90
CA GLY A 603 -23.11 3.56 1.90
C GLY A 603 -22.04 4.16 2.83
N MET A 604 -21.43 5.32 2.54
CA MET A 604 -20.44 5.93 3.46
C MET A 604 -21.04 6.44 4.78
N LEU A 605 -22.37 6.51 4.91
CA LEU A 605 -23.03 6.88 6.16
C LEU A 605 -23.03 5.76 7.20
N SER A 606 -22.85 4.49 6.81
CA SER A 606 -22.69 3.36 7.75
C SER A 606 -21.23 3.07 8.12
N HIS A 607 -20.25 3.57 7.36
CA HIS A 607 -18.81 3.32 7.54
C HIS A 607 -18.05 4.64 7.73
N PRO A 608 -17.97 5.17 8.98
CA PRO A 608 -17.32 6.45 9.24
C PRO A 608 -15.80 6.40 8.96
N PRO A 609 -15.16 7.50 8.54
CA PRO A 609 -13.73 7.53 8.25
C PRO A 609 -12.86 7.16 9.47
N ILE A 610 -12.06 6.10 9.34
CA ILE A 610 -11.17 5.60 10.39
C ILE A 610 -9.88 6.44 10.44
N PRO A 611 -9.45 6.96 11.60
CA PRO A 611 -8.16 7.65 11.74
C PRO A 611 -6.98 6.73 11.41
N VAL A 612 -5.96 7.26 10.73
CA VAL A 612 -4.79 6.47 10.27
C VAL A 612 -4.01 5.85 11.44
N SER A 613 -4.04 6.48 12.61
CA SER A 613 -3.51 5.96 13.88
C SER A 613 -4.23 4.71 14.39
N GLU A 614 -5.55 4.64 14.17
CA GLU A 614 -6.43 3.59 14.68
C GLU A 614 -6.66 2.47 13.66
N LEU A 615 -6.42 2.73 12.38
CA LEU A 615 -6.66 1.82 11.26
C LEU A 615 -6.05 0.42 11.47
N ALA A 616 -4.88 0.32 12.10
CA ALA A 616 -4.24 -0.96 12.40
C ALA A 616 -5.04 -1.78 13.45
N GLU A 617 -5.40 -1.16 14.57
CA GLU A 617 -6.17 -1.80 15.65
C GLU A 617 -7.61 -2.12 15.19
N HIS A 618 -8.23 -1.19 14.46
CA HIS A 618 -9.54 -1.38 13.83
C HIS A 618 -9.54 -2.59 12.87
N THR A 619 -8.50 -2.71 12.03
CA THR A 619 -8.37 -3.83 11.09
C THR A 619 -8.22 -5.17 11.82
N GLU A 620 -7.42 -5.26 12.89
CA GLU A 620 -7.32 -6.49 13.68
C GLU A 620 -8.62 -6.80 14.45
N HIS A 621 -9.34 -5.78 14.91
CA HIS A 621 -10.65 -5.94 15.53
C HIS A 621 -11.71 -6.51 14.56
N LEU A 622 -11.65 -6.14 13.26
CA LEU A 622 -12.57 -6.69 12.25
C LEU A 622 -12.17 -8.11 11.77
N LYS A 623 -10.87 -8.45 11.83
CA LYS A 623 -10.37 -9.83 11.60
C LYS A 623 -10.70 -10.79 12.73
N ALA A 624 -10.90 -10.30 13.96
CA ALA A 624 -11.24 -11.12 15.11
C ALA A 624 -12.48 -11.99 14.84
N ASN A 625 -12.44 -13.24 15.31
CA ASN A 625 -13.43 -14.28 15.01
C ASN A 625 -13.52 -14.61 13.50
N ASP A 626 -12.38 -15.03 12.93
CA ASP A 626 -12.23 -15.54 11.54
C ASP A 626 -12.82 -14.61 10.47
N ASN A 627 -12.56 -13.30 10.59
CA ASN A 627 -13.00 -12.25 9.65
C ASN A 627 -14.52 -12.04 9.59
N LEU A 628 -15.30 -12.53 10.56
CA LEU A 628 -16.75 -12.39 10.60
C LEU A 628 -17.22 -10.94 10.43
N LYS A 629 -16.55 -9.98 11.09
CA LYS A 629 -16.92 -8.57 11.01
C LYS A 629 -16.56 -7.92 9.67
N LEU A 630 -15.43 -8.29 9.06
CA LEU A 630 -15.10 -7.89 7.68
C LEU A 630 -16.17 -8.39 6.68
N SER A 631 -16.68 -9.61 6.88
CA SER A 631 -17.76 -10.16 6.05
C SER A 631 -19.06 -9.38 6.22
N GLN A 632 -19.46 -9.08 7.47
CA GLN A 632 -20.64 -8.27 7.78
C GLN A 632 -20.53 -6.84 7.24
N GLU A 633 -19.34 -6.24 7.33
CA GLU A 633 -19.06 -4.93 6.76
C GLU A 633 -19.24 -4.94 5.23
N TYR A 634 -18.61 -5.90 4.54
CA TYR A 634 -18.74 -6.08 3.10
C TYR A 634 -20.19 -6.32 2.64
N GLU A 635 -20.95 -7.14 3.37
CA GLU A 635 -22.38 -7.41 3.09
C GLU A 635 -23.29 -6.18 3.32
N SER A 636 -22.83 -5.18 4.09
CA SER A 636 -23.57 -3.93 4.35
C SER A 636 -23.26 -2.80 3.35
N ILE A 637 -22.32 -2.99 2.43
CA ILE A 637 -22.03 -2.03 1.36
C ILE A 637 -23.16 -2.08 0.32
N ASP A 638 -23.87 -0.96 0.16
CA ASP A 638 -24.85 -0.78 -0.94
C ASP A 638 -24.15 -0.96 -2.31
N PRO A 639 -24.57 -1.95 -3.14
CA PRO A 639 -23.99 -2.15 -4.48
C PRO A 639 -24.30 -1.01 -5.45
N GLY A 640 -25.24 -0.12 -5.12
CA GLY A 640 -25.51 1.12 -5.86
C GLY A 640 -26.29 0.94 -7.16
N GLN A 641 -26.23 1.97 -8.01
CA GLN A 641 -26.94 1.99 -9.30
C GLN A 641 -26.26 1.10 -10.35
N GLN A 642 -27.07 0.56 -11.26
CA GLN A 642 -26.57 -0.10 -12.47
C GLN A 642 -26.03 0.96 -13.45
N PHE A 643 -24.71 1.07 -13.52
CA PHE A 643 -24.01 1.87 -14.54
C PHE A 643 -23.87 1.09 -15.86
N THR A 644 -23.65 1.78 -16.97
CA THR A 644 -23.39 1.11 -18.26
C THR A 644 -21.99 0.50 -18.33
N TRP A 645 -21.83 -0.52 -19.17
CA TRP A 645 -20.58 -1.26 -19.40
C TRP A 645 -20.44 -1.66 -20.89
N GLU A 646 -20.92 -0.82 -21.81
CA GLU A 646 -21.02 -1.10 -23.24
C GLU A 646 -19.65 -1.40 -23.87
N HIS A 647 -18.62 -0.62 -23.53
CA HIS A 647 -17.27 -0.84 -24.06
C HIS A 647 -16.69 -2.19 -23.62
N SER A 648 -17.00 -2.62 -22.39
CA SER A 648 -16.58 -3.91 -21.83
C SER A 648 -17.26 -5.10 -22.50
N ASN A 649 -18.42 -4.89 -23.12
CA ASN A 649 -19.20 -5.90 -23.84
C ASN A 649 -18.97 -5.93 -25.36
N LEU A 650 -18.13 -5.05 -25.92
CA LEU A 650 -17.70 -5.16 -27.33
C LEU A 650 -16.95 -6.48 -27.55
N GLU A 651 -17.23 -7.19 -28.65
CA GLU A 651 -16.64 -8.52 -28.92
C GLU A 651 -15.10 -8.52 -28.92
N VAL A 652 -14.47 -7.41 -29.33
CA VAL A 652 -13.01 -7.21 -29.29
C VAL A 652 -12.44 -7.03 -27.88
N ASN A 653 -13.28 -6.62 -26.92
CA ASN A 653 -12.89 -6.30 -25.55
C ASN A 653 -13.24 -7.42 -24.56
N LYS A 654 -14.21 -8.29 -24.86
CA LYS A 654 -14.55 -9.44 -24.00
C LYS A 654 -13.36 -10.32 -23.62
N PRO A 655 -12.41 -10.67 -24.52
CA PRO A 655 -11.22 -11.45 -24.14
C PRO A 655 -10.33 -10.74 -23.12
N LYS A 656 -10.35 -9.40 -23.09
CA LYS A 656 -9.57 -8.60 -22.13
C LYS A 656 -10.17 -8.62 -20.70
N ASN A 657 -11.28 -9.32 -20.45
CA ASN A 657 -11.96 -9.39 -19.15
C ASN A 657 -11.79 -10.79 -18.52
N ARG A 658 -11.15 -10.87 -17.34
CA ARG A 658 -10.87 -12.13 -16.64
C ARG A 658 -12.13 -12.83 -16.12
N TYR A 659 -13.21 -12.07 -15.87
CA TYR A 659 -14.53 -12.59 -15.50
C TYR A 659 -15.64 -11.80 -16.21
N ALA A 660 -16.68 -12.48 -16.69
CA ALA A 660 -17.79 -11.85 -17.41
C ALA A 660 -18.66 -10.92 -16.54
N ASN A 661 -18.55 -11.03 -15.21
CA ASN A 661 -19.29 -10.23 -14.22
C ASN A 661 -18.39 -9.27 -13.42
N VAL A 662 -17.11 -9.12 -13.78
CA VAL A 662 -16.17 -8.15 -13.17
C VAL A 662 -15.56 -7.36 -14.31
N ILE A 663 -16.27 -6.32 -14.73
CA ILE A 663 -16.06 -5.57 -15.96
C ILE A 663 -16.06 -4.06 -15.68
N ALA A 664 -15.40 -3.28 -16.53
CA ALA A 664 -15.30 -1.84 -16.33
C ALA A 664 -16.62 -1.12 -16.66
N TYR A 665 -16.98 -0.12 -15.84
CA TYR A 665 -18.11 0.76 -16.11
C TYR A 665 -17.70 1.92 -17.03
N ASP A 666 -18.54 2.28 -18.01
CA ASP A 666 -18.17 3.27 -19.03
C ASP A 666 -17.88 4.66 -18.45
N HIS A 667 -18.65 5.07 -17.43
CA HIS A 667 -18.61 6.43 -16.86
C HIS A 667 -17.29 6.80 -16.18
N SER A 668 -16.48 5.80 -15.79
CA SER A 668 -15.23 5.98 -15.05
C SER A 668 -14.10 5.09 -15.56
N ARG A 669 -14.26 4.44 -16.73
CA ARG A 669 -13.21 3.56 -17.29
C ARG A 669 -11.94 4.35 -17.59
N VAL A 670 -10.79 3.72 -17.40
CA VAL A 670 -9.53 4.26 -17.91
C VAL A 670 -9.51 4.10 -19.43
N ILE A 671 -9.36 5.20 -20.15
CA ILE A 671 -9.25 5.22 -21.61
C ILE A 671 -7.75 5.35 -21.94
N LEU A 672 -7.19 4.37 -22.64
CA LEU A 672 -5.82 4.40 -23.12
C LEU A 672 -5.75 5.12 -24.47
N LEU A 673 -4.59 5.67 -24.83
CA LEU A 673 -4.41 6.27 -26.15
C LEU A 673 -4.67 5.22 -27.26
N PRO A 674 -5.59 5.44 -28.21
CA PRO A 674 -5.86 4.47 -29.27
C PRO A 674 -4.61 4.21 -30.13
N ILE A 675 -4.34 2.94 -30.40
CA ILE A 675 -3.29 2.52 -31.34
C ILE A 675 -3.94 2.41 -32.72
N GLU A 676 -3.39 3.15 -33.69
CA GLU A 676 -3.91 3.21 -35.05
C GLU A 676 -4.01 1.81 -35.70
N GLY A 677 -5.15 1.53 -36.34
CA GLY A 677 -5.46 0.23 -36.92
C GLY A 677 -5.90 -0.87 -35.94
N ILE A 678 -5.74 -0.69 -34.62
CA ILE A 678 -6.09 -1.72 -33.62
C ILE A 678 -7.40 -1.34 -32.91
N VAL A 679 -8.50 -1.97 -33.32
CA VAL A 679 -9.83 -1.82 -32.70
C VAL A 679 -9.81 -2.36 -31.25
N GLY A 680 -10.36 -1.61 -30.28
CA GLY A 680 -10.33 -1.98 -28.86
C GLY A 680 -8.98 -1.74 -28.16
N SER A 681 -8.05 -1.03 -28.80
CA SER A 681 -6.77 -0.62 -28.18
C SER A 681 -6.91 0.49 -27.14
N ASP A 682 -8.05 1.18 -27.07
CA ASP A 682 -8.35 2.17 -26.01
C ASP A 682 -8.81 1.51 -24.70
N TYR A 683 -9.18 0.23 -24.74
CA TYR A 683 -9.82 -0.47 -23.63
C TYR A 683 -8.86 -1.33 -22.80
N ILE A 684 -8.95 -1.15 -21.48
CA ILE A 684 -8.47 -2.05 -20.43
C ILE A 684 -9.56 -2.15 -19.36
N ASN A 685 -9.66 -3.30 -18.67
CA ASN A 685 -10.61 -3.49 -17.58
C ASN A 685 -10.11 -2.79 -16.29
N ALA A 686 -10.23 -1.47 -16.27
CA ALA A 686 -9.86 -0.60 -15.16
C ALA A 686 -10.79 0.61 -15.05
N ASN A 687 -11.07 1.04 -13.81
CA ASN A 687 -11.84 2.23 -13.49
C ASN A 687 -11.05 3.15 -12.56
N TYR A 688 -11.24 4.46 -12.71
CA TYR A 688 -10.83 5.41 -11.69
C TYR A 688 -11.71 5.28 -10.45
N ILE A 689 -11.11 5.53 -9.28
CA ILE A 689 -11.82 5.61 -7.99
C ILE A 689 -11.46 6.95 -7.32
N ASP A 690 -12.48 7.62 -6.80
CA ASP A 690 -12.35 8.84 -6.02
C ASP A 690 -11.70 8.57 -4.67
N GLY A 691 -10.76 9.43 -4.27
CA GLY A 691 -10.16 9.43 -2.95
C GLY A 691 -10.73 10.55 -2.09
N TYR A 692 -10.66 10.39 -0.78
CA TYR A 692 -11.25 11.28 0.24
C TYR A 692 -10.98 12.80 0.08
N ARG A 693 -9.94 13.19 -0.69
CA ARG A 693 -9.59 14.60 -0.97
C ARG A 693 -9.38 14.93 -2.46
N LYS A 694 -9.67 14.00 -3.38
CA LYS A 694 -9.38 14.13 -4.81
C LYS A 694 -10.23 13.15 -5.64
N GLN A 695 -10.94 13.66 -6.65
CA GLN A 695 -11.57 12.81 -7.67
C GLN A 695 -10.54 12.12 -8.57
N ASN A 696 -10.82 10.90 -9.02
CA ASN A 696 -9.91 10.05 -9.79
C ASN A 696 -8.51 9.98 -9.12
N ALA A 697 -8.49 9.69 -7.81
CA ALA A 697 -7.25 9.58 -7.04
C ALA A 697 -6.53 8.26 -7.27
N TYR A 698 -7.30 7.18 -7.48
CA TYR A 698 -6.82 5.82 -7.62
C TYR A 698 -7.31 5.21 -8.94
N ILE A 699 -6.72 4.09 -9.35
CA ILE A 699 -7.20 3.23 -10.43
C ILE A 699 -7.33 1.82 -9.86
N ALA A 700 -8.52 1.23 -9.96
CA ALA A 700 -8.72 -0.20 -9.74
C ALA A 700 -8.73 -0.93 -11.09
N THR A 701 -8.08 -2.09 -11.13
CA THR A 701 -7.97 -2.94 -12.32
C THR A 701 -7.99 -4.40 -11.89
N GLN A 702 -8.48 -5.29 -12.76
CA GLN A 702 -8.27 -6.72 -12.59
C GLN A 702 -6.78 -7.09 -12.61
N GLY A 703 -6.41 -8.27 -12.10
CA GLY A 703 -5.10 -8.86 -12.34
C GLY A 703 -4.89 -9.10 -13.85
N PRO A 704 -3.89 -8.47 -14.50
CA PRO A 704 -3.72 -8.52 -15.96
C PRO A 704 -3.67 -9.95 -16.52
N LEU A 705 -4.33 -10.16 -17.66
CA LEU A 705 -4.20 -11.36 -18.49
C LEU A 705 -2.96 -11.24 -19.39
N PRO A 706 -2.32 -12.33 -19.83
CA PRO A 706 -1.14 -12.30 -20.70
C PRO A 706 -1.26 -11.38 -21.92
N GLU A 707 -2.40 -11.42 -22.61
CA GLU A 707 -2.76 -10.60 -23.75
C GLU A 707 -2.95 -9.10 -23.42
N THR A 708 -3.13 -8.77 -22.13
CA THR A 708 -3.30 -7.38 -21.63
C THR A 708 -2.07 -6.83 -20.91
N PHE A 709 -0.97 -7.58 -20.77
CA PHE A 709 0.23 -7.08 -20.05
C PHE A 709 0.78 -5.77 -20.67
N GLY A 710 0.74 -5.65 -22.00
CA GLY A 710 1.14 -4.43 -22.70
C GLY A 710 0.22 -3.24 -22.42
N ASP A 711 -1.09 -3.48 -22.39
CA ASP A 711 -2.09 -2.46 -22.04
C ASP A 711 -1.96 -2.02 -20.57
N PHE A 712 -1.66 -2.94 -19.66
CA PHE A 712 -1.41 -2.60 -18.25
C PHE A 712 -0.20 -1.67 -18.06
N TRP A 713 0.97 -2.00 -18.65
CA TRP A 713 2.14 -1.13 -18.49
C TRP A 713 1.99 0.19 -19.23
N ARG A 714 1.26 0.19 -20.35
CA ARG A 714 0.88 1.41 -21.07
C ARG A 714 -0.06 2.29 -20.25
N MET A 715 -1.02 1.70 -19.52
CA MET A 715 -1.85 2.41 -18.55
C MET A 715 -1.01 3.06 -17.44
N VAL A 716 -0.12 2.29 -16.80
CA VAL A 716 0.79 2.80 -15.75
C VAL A 716 1.62 3.98 -16.26
N TRP A 717 2.13 3.90 -17.49
CA TRP A 717 2.89 4.97 -18.13
C TRP A 717 2.03 6.21 -18.45
N GLU A 718 0.91 6.04 -19.16
CA GLU A 718 0.06 7.15 -19.63
C GLU A 718 -0.62 7.88 -18.47
N GLN A 719 -1.02 7.14 -17.43
CA GLN A 719 -1.58 7.68 -16.18
C GLN A 719 -0.52 8.13 -15.17
N ARG A 720 0.78 8.01 -15.51
CA ARG A 720 1.94 8.38 -14.66
C ARG A 720 1.87 7.78 -13.24
N SER A 721 1.39 6.56 -13.12
CA SER A 721 1.17 5.89 -11.83
C SER A 721 2.51 5.46 -11.21
N SER A 722 2.95 6.17 -10.18
CA SER A 722 4.23 5.92 -9.49
C SER A 722 4.27 4.61 -8.68
N THR A 723 3.10 4.06 -8.37
CA THR A 723 2.92 3.02 -7.36
C THR A 723 1.85 2.03 -7.82
N ILE A 724 2.16 0.74 -7.75
CA ILE A 724 1.24 -0.37 -8.05
C ILE A 724 1.08 -1.18 -6.76
N VAL A 725 -0.15 -1.40 -6.32
CA VAL A 725 -0.47 -2.21 -5.14
C VAL A 725 -1.17 -3.49 -5.60
N MET A 726 -0.52 -4.64 -5.43
CA MET A 726 -1.07 -5.94 -5.79
C MET A 726 -1.68 -6.61 -4.56
N MET A 727 -3.01 -6.75 -4.53
CA MET A 727 -3.78 -7.24 -3.38
C MET A 727 -3.82 -8.77 -3.23
N THR A 728 -3.16 -9.52 -4.11
CA THR A 728 -3.15 -10.99 -4.15
C THR A 728 -1.75 -11.53 -4.44
N LYS A 729 -1.49 -12.80 -4.11
CA LYS A 729 -0.32 -13.52 -4.65
C LYS A 729 -0.63 -14.04 -6.05
N LEU A 730 0.40 -14.40 -6.82
CA LEU A 730 0.23 -15.06 -8.13
C LEU A 730 -0.59 -16.36 -7.99
N GLU A 731 -0.37 -17.10 -6.90
CA GLU A 731 -1.08 -18.33 -6.56
C GLU A 731 -1.51 -18.31 -5.08
N GLU A 732 -2.75 -18.74 -4.81
CA GLU A 732 -3.32 -18.83 -3.46
C GLU A 732 -4.15 -20.11 -3.32
N LYS A 733 -3.93 -20.88 -2.24
CA LYS A 733 -4.61 -22.17 -1.98
C LYS A 733 -4.59 -23.11 -3.22
N SER A 734 -3.44 -23.17 -3.90
CA SER A 734 -3.20 -23.90 -5.15
C SER A 734 -4.14 -23.54 -6.31
N ARG A 735 -4.52 -22.27 -6.41
CA ARG A 735 -5.19 -21.68 -7.57
C ARG A 735 -4.42 -20.44 -8.03
N ILE A 736 -4.12 -20.37 -9.33
CA ILE A 736 -3.58 -19.16 -9.95
C ILE A 736 -4.64 -18.04 -9.82
N LYS A 737 -4.22 -16.89 -9.31
CA LYS A 737 -5.05 -15.68 -9.11
C LYS A 737 -4.70 -14.59 -10.12
N CYS A 738 -3.41 -14.46 -10.44
CA CYS A 738 -2.90 -13.50 -11.40
C CYS A 738 -1.60 -14.05 -12.00
N ASP A 739 -1.40 -13.78 -13.28
CA ASP A 739 -0.21 -14.13 -14.03
C ASP A 739 0.91 -13.11 -13.77
N GLN A 740 2.19 -13.48 -13.93
CA GLN A 740 3.30 -12.58 -13.62
C GLN A 740 3.52 -11.55 -14.74
N TYR A 741 2.83 -10.42 -14.65
CA TYR A 741 2.90 -9.32 -15.63
C TYR A 741 4.19 -8.47 -15.55
N TRP A 742 5.27 -8.94 -14.91
CA TRP A 742 6.51 -8.18 -14.71
C TRP A 742 7.77 -9.07 -14.86
N PRO A 743 8.96 -8.51 -15.16
CA PRO A 743 10.15 -9.31 -15.41
C PRO A 743 10.61 -10.03 -14.14
N GLY A 744 10.90 -11.33 -14.25
CA GLY A 744 11.40 -12.13 -13.11
C GLY A 744 12.85 -11.83 -12.71
N ARG A 745 13.62 -11.15 -13.57
CA ARG A 745 14.96 -10.60 -13.36
C ARG A 745 15.34 -9.75 -14.58
N GLY A 746 16.06 -8.64 -14.37
CA GLY A 746 16.49 -7.79 -15.49
C GLY A 746 15.32 -7.04 -16.13
N SER A 747 15.21 -7.08 -17.46
CA SER A 747 14.17 -6.36 -18.21
C SER A 747 13.37 -7.24 -19.16
N ASP A 748 12.11 -6.87 -19.35
CA ASP A 748 11.19 -7.42 -20.36
C ASP A 748 10.39 -6.28 -21.01
N THR A 749 9.89 -6.52 -22.23
CA THR A 749 9.14 -5.54 -23.02
C THR A 749 7.69 -5.96 -23.15
N TYR A 750 6.78 -5.06 -22.75
CA TYR A 750 5.34 -5.28 -22.73
C TYR A 750 4.68 -4.29 -23.68
N GLY A 751 4.34 -4.74 -24.89
CA GLY A 751 3.92 -3.86 -25.97
C GLY A 751 5.03 -2.88 -26.32
N MET A 752 4.80 -1.59 -26.06
CA MET A 752 5.76 -0.51 -26.30
C MET A 752 6.54 -0.06 -25.05
N ILE A 753 6.34 -0.69 -23.89
CA ILE A 753 7.01 -0.31 -22.64
C ILE A 753 8.07 -1.36 -22.29
N GLN A 754 9.35 -0.96 -22.21
CA GLN A 754 10.37 -1.78 -21.57
C GLN A 754 10.32 -1.54 -20.06
N VAL A 755 10.10 -2.61 -19.31
CA VAL A 755 10.07 -2.63 -17.85
C VAL A 755 11.36 -3.30 -17.37
N ILE A 756 12.04 -2.66 -16.42
CA ILE A 756 13.27 -3.16 -15.81
C ILE A 756 13.01 -3.35 -14.32
N LEU A 757 13.09 -4.59 -13.83
CA LEU A 757 13.09 -4.87 -12.40
C LEU A 757 14.46 -4.47 -11.83
N LEU A 758 14.50 -3.37 -11.08
CA LEU A 758 15.69 -2.87 -10.42
C LEU A 758 15.96 -3.61 -9.10
N ASP A 759 14.91 -3.91 -8.33
CA ASP A 759 15.01 -4.60 -7.04
C ASP A 759 13.71 -5.31 -6.64
N THR A 760 13.82 -6.34 -5.80
CA THR A 760 12.71 -7.01 -5.10
C THR A 760 13.08 -7.25 -3.64
N ILE A 761 12.34 -6.60 -2.73
CA ILE A 761 12.41 -6.84 -1.29
C ILE A 761 11.25 -7.77 -0.91
N GLU A 762 11.56 -8.93 -0.32
CA GLU A 762 10.56 -9.80 0.30
C GLU A 762 10.48 -9.47 1.79
N LEU A 763 9.29 -9.08 2.27
CA LEU A 763 8.98 -8.84 3.67
C LEU A 763 8.04 -9.94 4.18
N ALA A 764 7.87 -10.04 5.51
CA ALA A 764 7.08 -11.10 6.13
C ALA A 764 5.62 -11.19 5.64
N THR A 765 5.05 -10.08 5.19
CA THR A 765 3.63 -9.96 4.80
C THR A 765 3.40 -9.55 3.34
N PHE A 766 4.35 -8.91 2.66
CA PHE A 766 4.24 -8.47 1.25
C PHE A 766 5.61 -8.39 0.56
N CYS A 767 5.63 -8.18 -0.75
CA CYS A 767 6.85 -7.94 -1.53
C CYS A 767 6.82 -6.52 -2.12
N VAL A 768 7.91 -5.78 -2.01
CA VAL A 768 8.10 -4.49 -2.71
C VAL A 768 8.98 -4.73 -3.94
N ARG A 769 8.58 -4.19 -5.10
CA ARG A 769 9.37 -4.25 -6.33
C ARG A 769 9.59 -2.85 -6.88
N THR A 770 10.84 -2.54 -7.23
CA THR A 770 11.20 -1.26 -7.85
C THR A 770 11.38 -1.48 -9.34
N PHE A 771 10.63 -0.75 -10.16
CA PHE A 771 10.70 -0.83 -11.62
C PHE A 771 11.22 0.48 -12.21
N SER A 772 11.98 0.39 -13.29
CA SER A 772 12.19 1.49 -14.23
C SER A 772 11.46 1.20 -15.54
N LEU A 773 10.79 2.20 -16.09
CA LEU A 773 10.00 2.08 -17.32
C LEU A 773 10.66 2.96 -18.39
N HIS A 774 10.72 2.45 -19.62
CA HIS A 774 11.13 3.19 -20.82
C HIS A 774 10.10 2.95 -21.92
N LYS A 775 9.88 3.94 -22.80
CA LYS A 775 8.93 3.95 -23.92
C LYS A 775 9.62 4.51 -25.16
#